data_AF-A0A7Y2XR07-F1
#
_entry.id   AF-A0A7Y2XR07-F1
#
_cell.length_a   1.000
_cell.length_b   1.000
_cell.length_c   1.000
_cell.angle_alpha   90.00
_cell.angle_beta   90.00
_cell.angle_gamma   90.00
#
_symmetry.space_group_name_H-M   'P 1'
#
loop_
_entity.id
_entity.type
_entity.pdbx_description
1 polymer ?
#
loop_
_entity_poly.entity_id
_entity_poly.type
_entity_poly.pdbx_seq_one_letter_code
_entity_poly.pdbx_strand_id
1 'polypeptide(L)'
;GVVQEIPGYGKKVKAIVRDRLADGIWPQITQPFPLAQSDSHKGAGKYFLVSMKPTPGALWGIYLVDIFDNRTLLMEEEGYGFFEPIALKKTPPPPVLANRVDESKSTASVYIQDIYHGPGLKGVPRGEVKALRVCSYEFSPSSPKKGQGSGGLLGTIGMDGPWDIKKVLGTAPVHPDGSAHFTIPANTPIFLLPLDAEGQALQIMRSWFIGQPGERVSCVGCHESAHESPLPKLTSASTAAPHPLSQWLEDVTNFSYASEIQPILDQKCVSCHDGQPANGRYSTQRDDYENNPIPYLGAKPLKDWKVRYAGSAKPTYGGRFSESYYQLFRLARGPGIESDMGLLTAKEFSADSTELVQMLKKGHHGVKLDRSDWQKIYRWIDFNTPYHGNRLDVVRGLPVEEGVKMGMQRSNELAAKHSTYRQPFGATNPKPPGKVDPLPIPDQKAEVVKRKRGMRKFTAQVSQQKRQDMQLDLGNGQSVNLVYVPSGNFTMGSADGFLDETPMHQQTIREGFWMAEGEITNAQMRQFSPSHHSRSEDRQGYQFGQPCYDVDKDELPAVRLNWDQAMAFCLWLSEKSGKKVTLPTEAQWEWACRTGKPTPFWFGDHGSDFGMYSNLADISLQNYVEDSAKGKYRYFELVKIDNPNRYEAYVPAVNSINDGGFLAQAPKQYEPNPWGLYDMHGNVAEWTRSTYTDYSNKKKDDPRNHLRTVRGGSWRDRPHRATASHRLAYPRYQKIYNVGFRIIVEQ
;
A
#
# COMPACT_ATOMS: atom_id res chain seq x y z
N GLY A 1 -2.63 -9.12 20.26
CA GLY A 1 -1.62 -10.13 20.64
C GLY A 1 -2.31 -11.48 20.74
N VAL A 2 -1.71 -12.53 20.20
CA VAL A 2 -2.24 -13.90 20.33
C VAL A 2 -1.74 -14.43 21.67
N VAL A 3 -2.64 -14.53 22.64
CA VAL A 3 -2.43 -15.35 23.83
C VAL A 3 -3.38 -16.53 23.68
N GLN A 4 -2.95 -17.73 24.03
CA GLN A 4 -3.81 -18.90 24.03
C GLN A 4 -4.28 -19.11 25.47
N GLU A 5 -5.59 -19.24 25.68
CA GLU A 5 -6.13 -19.57 27.00
C GLU A 5 -5.56 -20.92 27.44
N ILE A 6 -4.98 -20.98 28.65
CA ILE A 6 -4.59 -22.23 29.28
C ILE A 6 -5.85 -22.78 29.95
N PRO A 7 -6.50 -23.82 29.38
CA PRO A 7 -7.86 -24.19 29.79
C PRO A 7 -7.91 -24.93 31.15
N GLY A 8 -6.75 -25.16 31.77
CA GLY A 8 -6.54 -26.00 32.94
C GLY A 8 -6.22 -27.45 32.58
N TYR A 9 -5.70 -28.19 33.54
CA TYR A 9 -5.27 -29.59 33.38
C TYR A 9 -6.40 -30.48 32.83
N GLY A 10 -6.07 -31.32 31.84
CA GLY A 10 -7.00 -32.27 31.21
C GLY A 10 -8.00 -31.67 30.20
N LYS A 11 -8.02 -30.35 30.00
CA LYS A 11 -8.89 -29.71 29.00
C LYS A 11 -8.16 -29.47 27.68
N LYS A 12 -8.86 -29.68 26.55
CA LYS A 12 -8.30 -29.45 25.22
C LYS A 12 -8.11 -27.96 24.96
N VAL A 13 -6.91 -27.61 24.50
CA VAL A 13 -6.60 -26.27 23.98
C VAL A 13 -7.42 -26.04 22.71
N LYS A 14 -8.16 -24.93 22.65
CA LYS A 14 -8.90 -24.49 21.46
C LYS A 14 -8.12 -23.36 20.79
N ALA A 15 -7.92 -23.45 19.48
CA ALA A 15 -7.34 -22.38 18.69
C ALA A 15 -8.47 -21.38 18.37
N ILE A 16 -8.60 -20.33 19.18
CA ILE A 16 -9.59 -19.28 19.00
C ILE A 16 -8.84 -17.96 18.89
N VAL A 17 -9.04 -17.23 17.78
CA VAL A 17 -8.64 -15.84 17.68
C VAL A 17 -9.76 -15.01 18.29
N ARG A 18 -9.48 -14.37 19.43
CA ARG A 18 -10.45 -13.57 20.17
C ARG A 18 -9.77 -12.32 20.73
N ASP A 19 -10.40 -11.16 20.51
CA ASP A 19 -10.01 -9.92 21.16
C ASP A 19 -10.51 -9.85 22.61
N ARG A 20 -9.81 -9.09 23.45
CA ARG A 20 -10.03 -9.07 24.91
C ARG A 20 -9.96 -10.47 25.52
N LEU A 21 -8.95 -11.26 25.13
CA LEU A 21 -8.80 -12.64 25.58
C LEU A 21 -8.81 -12.76 27.12
N ALA A 22 -8.31 -11.76 27.84
CA ALA A 22 -8.29 -11.75 29.31
C ALA A 22 -9.64 -11.37 29.97
N ASP A 23 -10.65 -10.92 29.20
CA ASP A 23 -11.93 -10.49 29.76
C ASP A 23 -12.71 -11.66 30.34
N GLY A 24 -13.10 -11.52 31.61
CA GLY A 24 -13.82 -12.57 32.34
C GLY A 24 -12.98 -13.82 32.64
N ILE A 25 -11.69 -13.83 32.28
CA ILE A 25 -10.77 -14.91 32.60
C ILE A 25 -10.14 -14.65 33.97
N TRP A 26 -10.39 -15.57 34.89
CA TRP A 26 -9.87 -15.54 36.26
C TRP A 26 -9.32 -16.92 36.65
N PRO A 27 -8.21 -16.99 37.39
CA PRO A 27 -7.46 -15.86 37.97
C PRO A 27 -6.65 -15.09 36.91
N GLN A 28 -6.29 -13.84 37.20
CA GLN A 28 -5.30 -13.11 36.42
C GLN A 28 -3.91 -13.39 36.99
N ILE A 29 -3.01 -13.92 36.15
CA ILE A 29 -1.63 -14.27 36.50
C ILE A 29 -0.68 -13.47 35.62
N THR A 30 0.31 -12.81 36.21
CA THR A 30 1.32 -12.03 35.48
C THR A 30 2.72 -12.24 36.06
N GLN A 31 3.75 -11.92 35.27
CA GLN A 31 5.16 -11.91 35.69
C GLN A 31 5.65 -13.23 36.32
N PRO A 32 5.53 -14.38 35.63
CA PRO A 32 5.96 -15.65 36.20
C PRO A 32 7.48 -15.70 36.38
N PHE A 33 7.91 -15.99 37.60
CA PHE A 33 9.31 -16.20 37.96
C PHE A 33 9.55 -17.68 38.29
N PRO A 34 10.32 -18.43 37.47
CA PRO A 34 10.55 -19.86 37.69
C PRO A 34 11.49 -20.10 38.89
N LEU A 35 11.08 -21.00 39.79
CA LEU A 35 11.83 -21.29 41.02
C LEU A 35 12.92 -22.35 40.85
N ALA A 36 12.78 -23.29 39.92
CA ALA A 36 13.75 -24.36 39.68
C ALA A 36 14.53 -24.17 38.36
N GLN A 37 15.86 -24.29 38.42
CA GLN A 37 16.72 -24.35 37.23
C GLN A 37 16.62 -25.73 36.56
N SER A 38 16.79 -25.75 35.24
CA SER A 38 16.53 -26.88 34.32
C SER A 38 17.38 -28.13 34.53
N ASP A 39 18.38 -28.09 35.41
CA ASP A 39 19.54 -28.99 35.24
C ASP A 39 19.63 -30.10 36.31
N SER A 40 18.74 -30.14 37.31
CA SER A 40 18.72 -31.26 38.26
C SER A 40 17.37 -31.47 38.97
N HIS A 41 16.78 -32.65 38.75
CA HIS A 41 15.78 -33.34 39.59
C HIS A 41 14.31 -32.87 39.54
N LYS A 42 13.44 -33.84 39.85
CA LYS A 42 11.96 -33.81 39.84
C LYS A 42 11.41 -32.47 40.34
N GLY A 43 10.98 -31.59 39.44
CA GLY A 43 10.40 -30.27 39.82
C GLY A 43 10.85 -29.09 38.95
N ALA A 44 11.93 -29.24 38.17
CA ALA A 44 12.39 -28.21 37.24
C ALA A 44 11.28 -27.76 36.26
N GLY A 45 11.07 -26.44 36.16
CA GLY A 45 10.01 -25.85 35.33
C GLY A 45 8.57 -26.08 35.81
N LYS A 46 8.36 -26.62 37.02
CA LYS A 46 7.02 -26.92 37.53
C LYS A 46 6.44 -25.88 38.47
N TYR A 47 7.27 -25.05 39.12
CA TYR A 47 6.86 -24.08 40.14
C TYR A 47 7.29 -22.66 39.79
N PHE A 48 6.39 -21.71 40.01
CA PHE A 48 6.55 -20.30 39.67
C PHE A 48 6.09 -19.43 40.83
N LEU A 49 6.85 -18.38 41.14
CA LEU A 49 6.27 -17.23 41.84
C LEU A 49 5.57 -16.39 40.80
N VAL A 50 4.35 -15.94 41.10
CA VAL A 50 3.57 -15.11 40.19
C VAL A 50 2.91 -13.99 40.98
N SER A 51 2.67 -12.88 40.30
CA SER A 51 1.69 -11.91 40.75
C SER A 51 0.33 -12.36 40.25
N MET A 52 -0.57 -12.68 41.18
CA MET A 52 -1.88 -13.21 40.85
C MET A 52 -2.98 -12.46 41.59
N LYS A 53 -4.08 -12.27 40.87
CA LYS A 53 -5.34 -11.80 41.40
C LYS A 53 -6.41 -12.87 41.15
N PRO A 54 -6.89 -13.58 42.19
CA PRO A 54 -7.75 -14.75 42.01
C PRO A 54 -9.15 -14.43 41.49
N THR A 55 -9.73 -13.28 41.87
CA THR A 55 -11.06 -12.82 41.47
C THR A 55 -11.06 -11.30 41.23
N PRO A 56 -12.08 -10.73 40.57
CA PRO A 56 -12.16 -9.28 40.36
C PRO A 56 -12.03 -8.42 41.63
N GLY A 57 -12.54 -8.92 42.76
CA GLY A 57 -12.52 -8.23 44.05
C GLY A 57 -11.31 -8.53 44.93
N ALA A 58 -10.46 -9.49 44.55
CA ALA A 58 -9.28 -9.85 45.34
C ALA A 58 -8.14 -8.82 45.20
N LEU A 59 -7.22 -8.84 46.17
CA LEU A 59 -5.98 -8.09 46.11
C LEU A 59 -5.00 -8.72 45.11
N TRP A 60 -4.04 -7.91 44.64
CA TRP A 60 -2.89 -8.42 43.90
C TRP A 60 -1.86 -8.95 44.89
N GLY A 61 -1.70 -10.27 44.94
CA GLY A 61 -0.77 -10.94 45.85
C GLY A 61 0.31 -11.72 45.11
N ILE A 62 1.33 -12.16 45.86
CA ILE A 62 2.33 -13.11 45.39
C ILE A 62 1.84 -14.53 45.71
N TYR A 63 1.83 -15.38 44.69
CA TYR A 63 1.42 -16.77 44.81
C TYR A 63 2.53 -17.69 44.32
N LEU A 64 2.67 -18.84 44.98
CA LEU A 64 3.35 -20.01 44.44
C LEU A 64 2.35 -20.79 43.59
N VAL A 65 2.62 -20.92 42.29
CA VAL A 65 1.79 -21.66 41.34
C VAL A 65 2.59 -22.79 40.72
N ASP A 66 1.94 -23.90 40.43
CA ASP A 66 2.53 -25.01 39.69
C ASP A 66 1.77 -25.39 38.41
N ILE A 67 2.39 -26.26 37.61
CA ILE A 67 1.80 -26.77 36.35
C ILE A 67 0.63 -27.76 36.56
N PHE A 68 0.28 -28.07 37.81
CA PHE A 68 -0.83 -28.95 38.19
C PHE A 68 -2.03 -28.16 38.70
N ASP A 69 -2.07 -26.84 38.40
CA ASP A 69 -3.10 -25.90 38.83
C ASP A 69 -3.14 -25.62 40.34
N ASN A 70 -2.13 -26.05 41.13
CA ASN A 70 -2.06 -25.67 42.55
C ASN A 70 -1.62 -24.21 42.70
N ARG A 71 -2.20 -23.54 43.70
CA ARG A 71 -1.98 -22.11 43.97
C ARG A 71 -1.92 -21.89 45.47
N THR A 72 -0.80 -21.37 45.95
CA THR A 72 -0.60 -21.06 47.37
C THR A 72 -0.30 -19.58 47.50
N LEU A 73 -1.16 -18.86 48.20
CA LEU A 73 -0.92 -17.46 48.55
C LEU A 73 0.32 -17.38 49.46
N LEU A 74 1.27 -16.52 49.11
CA LEU A 74 2.46 -16.26 49.92
C LEU A 74 2.40 -14.89 50.61
N MET A 75 1.87 -13.88 49.92
CA MET A 75 1.78 -12.52 50.43
C MET A 75 0.64 -11.75 49.77
N GLU A 76 -0.21 -11.13 50.56
CA GLU A 76 -1.15 -10.09 50.12
C GLU A 76 -1.40 -9.12 51.29
N GLU A 77 -1.67 -7.86 50.97
CA GLU A 77 -1.88 -6.82 51.97
C GLU A 77 -2.81 -5.75 51.40
N GLU A 78 -3.80 -5.34 52.17
CA GLU A 78 -4.74 -4.29 51.76
C GLU A 78 -4.00 -2.96 51.54
N GLY A 79 -4.37 -2.24 50.49
CA GLY A 79 -3.69 -0.98 50.10
C GLY A 79 -2.45 -1.18 49.22
N TYR A 80 -1.94 -2.41 49.07
CA TYR A 80 -0.79 -2.71 48.23
C TYR A 80 -1.15 -3.71 47.11
N GLY A 81 -0.44 -3.58 45.98
CA GLY A 81 -0.43 -4.58 44.91
C GLY A 81 0.97 -5.12 44.74
N PHE A 82 1.16 -6.42 44.94
CA PHE A 82 2.47 -7.05 44.82
C PHE A 82 2.72 -7.53 43.39
N PHE A 83 3.71 -6.92 42.73
CA PHE A 83 4.10 -7.20 41.34
C PHE A 83 5.56 -7.66 41.25
N GLU A 84 5.91 -8.36 40.18
CA GLU A 84 7.28 -8.74 39.80
C GLU A 84 8.04 -9.52 40.90
N PRO A 85 7.54 -10.69 41.34
CA PRO A 85 8.23 -11.45 42.37
C PRO A 85 9.60 -11.93 41.86
N ILE A 86 10.66 -11.56 42.58
CA ILE A 86 12.02 -12.01 42.31
C ILE A 86 12.52 -12.77 43.53
N ALA A 87 12.80 -14.06 43.38
CA ALA A 87 13.40 -14.84 44.46
C ALA A 87 14.88 -14.47 44.62
N LEU A 88 15.29 -14.15 45.84
CA LEU A 88 16.69 -13.97 46.17
C LEU A 88 17.42 -15.32 46.12
N LYS A 89 18.23 -15.53 45.08
CA LYS A 89 19.03 -16.75 44.91
C LYS A 89 20.37 -16.44 44.27
N LYS A 90 21.37 -17.26 44.57
CA LYS A 90 22.64 -17.23 43.84
C LYS A 90 22.38 -17.67 42.39
N THR A 91 22.68 -16.79 41.44
CA THR A 91 22.53 -17.07 40.00
C THR A 91 23.92 -17.11 39.37
N PRO A 92 24.31 -18.18 38.65
CA PRO A 92 25.58 -18.19 37.94
C PRO A 92 25.58 -17.10 36.86
N PRO A 93 26.70 -16.39 36.65
CA PRO A 93 26.78 -15.40 35.60
C PRO A 93 26.56 -16.08 34.23
N PRO A 94 25.76 -15.48 33.32
CA PRO A 94 25.62 -16.01 31.98
C PRO A 94 26.96 -15.97 31.25
N PRO A 95 27.17 -16.81 30.21
CA PRO A 95 28.35 -16.72 29.37
C PRO A 95 28.55 -15.29 28.84
N VAL A 96 29.72 -14.71 29.08
CA VAL A 96 30.07 -13.37 28.60
C VAL A 96 30.52 -13.49 27.15
N LEU A 97 29.78 -12.87 26.24
CA LEU A 97 30.20 -12.72 24.85
C LEU A 97 31.24 -11.60 24.75
N ALA A 98 32.32 -11.83 24.00
CA ALA A 98 33.31 -10.80 23.74
C ALA A 98 32.67 -9.62 23.00
N ASN A 99 32.98 -8.39 23.46
CA ASN A 99 32.52 -7.19 22.78
C ASN A 99 33.12 -7.13 21.37
N ARG A 100 32.27 -6.92 20.37
CA ARG A 100 32.67 -6.76 18.95
C ARG A 100 32.57 -5.31 18.48
N VAL A 101 32.17 -4.40 19.35
CA VAL A 101 32.04 -2.98 19.06
C VAL A 101 33.43 -2.34 19.06
N ASP A 102 33.74 -1.64 17.97
CA ASP A 102 34.95 -0.86 17.79
C ASP A 102 34.59 0.63 17.87
N GLU A 103 34.66 1.18 19.07
CA GLU A 103 34.27 2.58 19.35
C GLU A 103 35.14 3.62 18.63
N SER A 104 36.27 3.22 18.03
CA SER A 104 37.07 4.10 17.17
C SER A 104 36.39 4.40 15.82
N LYS A 105 35.38 3.61 15.45
CA LYS A 105 34.62 3.77 14.20
C LYS A 105 33.31 4.51 14.42
N SER A 106 32.87 5.23 13.40
CA SER A 106 31.56 5.90 13.36
C SER A 106 30.55 5.21 12.43
N THR A 107 30.92 4.05 11.89
CA THR A 107 30.16 3.33 10.87
C THR A 107 30.06 1.84 11.17
N ALA A 108 29.00 1.22 10.65
CA ALA A 108 28.85 -0.23 10.55
C ALA A 108 28.82 -0.64 9.07
N SER A 109 28.95 -1.94 8.79
CA SER A 109 28.73 -2.51 7.46
C SER A 109 27.48 -3.37 7.44
N VAL A 110 26.80 -3.40 6.29
CA VAL A 110 25.60 -4.23 6.05
C VAL A 110 25.92 -5.18 4.91
N TYR A 111 25.77 -6.47 5.14
CA TYR A 111 25.94 -7.52 4.15
C TYR A 111 24.62 -8.27 3.91
N ILE A 112 24.15 -8.28 2.67
CA ILE A 112 22.96 -9.03 2.25
C ILE A 112 23.43 -10.12 1.29
N GLN A 113 23.14 -11.38 1.62
CA GLN A 113 23.59 -12.51 0.83
C GLN A 113 22.84 -12.63 -0.50
N ASP A 114 21.51 -12.64 -0.50
CA ASP A 114 20.68 -12.58 -1.69
C ASP A 114 19.33 -11.93 -1.36
N ILE A 115 19.14 -10.69 -1.80
CA ILE A 115 17.94 -9.91 -1.48
C ILE A 115 16.63 -10.62 -1.89
N TYR A 116 16.68 -11.52 -2.88
CA TYR A 116 15.52 -12.26 -3.41
C TYR A 116 15.17 -13.53 -2.63
N HIS A 117 16.01 -13.93 -1.66
CA HIS A 117 15.82 -15.19 -0.93
C HIS A 117 14.56 -15.19 -0.06
N GLY A 118 14.30 -14.07 0.60
CA GLY A 118 13.19 -13.95 1.54
C GLY A 118 11.83 -13.67 0.88
N PRO A 119 10.71 -13.92 1.60
CA PRO A 119 9.36 -13.71 1.10
C PRO A 119 9.05 -12.26 0.72
N GLY A 120 9.81 -11.27 1.21
CA GLY A 120 9.58 -9.85 0.94
C GLY A 120 9.74 -9.45 -0.54
N LEU A 121 10.53 -10.18 -1.33
CA LEU A 121 10.66 -9.99 -2.77
C LEU A 121 10.20 -11.20 -3.60
N LYS A 122 9.42 -12.10 -2.99
CA LYS A 122 8.93 -13.31 -3.67
C LYS A 122 8.14 -12.95 -4.93
N GLY A 123 8.56 -13.50 -6.07
CA GLY A 123 7.92 -13.27 -7.38
C GLY A 123 8.45 -12.05 -8.13
N VAL A 124 9.31 -11.23 -7.53
CA VAL A 124 10.04 -10.17 -8.25
C VAL A 124 11.13 -10.82 -9.11
N PRO A 125 11.21 -10.54 -10.42
CA PRO A 125 12.26 -11.07 -11.27
C PRO A 125 13.66 -10.71 -10.78
N ARG A 126 14.57 -11.67 -10.90
CA ARG A 126 15.96 -11.46 -10.51
C ARG A 126 16.62 -10.45 -11.43
N GLY A 127 17.34 -9.50 -10.83
CA GLY A 127 17.94 -8.37 -11.54
C GLY A 127 17.03 -7.15 -11.65
N GLU A 128 15.76 -7.22 -11.25
CA GLU A 128 14.87 -6.06 -11.14
C GLU A 128 15.38 -5.02 -10.14
N VAL A 129 15.89 -5.48 -8.99
CA VAL A 129 16.52 -4.62 -7.98
C VAL A 129 17.86 -4.13 -8.50
N LYS A 130 18.00 -2.82 -8.73
CA LYS A 130 19.23 -2.18 -9.19
C LYS A 130 20.05 -1.57 -8.05
N ALA A 131 19.38 -1.09 -7.02
CA ALA A 131 19.99 -0.46 -5.87
C ALA A 131 19.11 -0.58 -4.63
N LEU A 132 19.69 -0.33 -3.47
CA LEU A 132 18.98 -0.10 -2.22
C LEU A 132 18.99 1.40 -1.93
N ARG A 133 17.82 2.00 -1.70
CA ARG A 133 17.74 3.29 -1.02
C ARG A 133 17.95 3.04 0.46
N VAL A 134 19.01 3.64 1.00
CA VAL A 134 19.34 3.54 2.43
C VAL A 134 18.79 4.78 3.11
N CYS A 135 17.87 4.58 4.04
CA CYS A 135 17.12 5.66 4.67
C CYS A 135 17.22 5.60 6.19
N SER A 136 16.90 6.71 6.83
CA SER A 136 16.80 6.83 8.29
C SER A 136 15.58 7.66 8.68
N TYR A 137 15.31 7.71 9.97
CA TYR A 137 14.21 8.45 10.57
C TYR A 137 14.73 9.60 11.40
N GLU A 138 13.98 10.70 11.44
CA GLU A 138 14.19 11.76 12.43
C GLU A 138 13.13 11.64 13.54
N PHE A 139 13.58 11.15 14.70
CA PHE A 139 12.79 11.05 15.92
C PHE A 139 12.97 12.31 16.77
N SER A 140 11.87 12.88 17.25
CA SER A 140 11.88 14.05 18.16
C SER A 140 11.43 13.68 19.56
N PRO A 141 11.98 14.33 20.61
CA PRO A 141 11.38 14.30 21.93
C PRO A 141 9.95 14.85 21.90
N SER A 142 9.19 14.43 22.91
CA SER A 142 7.76 14.68 23.07
C SER A 142 7.35 16.14 22.99
N SER A 143 6.07 16.34 22.70
CA SER A 143 5.40 17.61 22.40
C SER A 143 5.65 18.77 23.38
N PRO A 144 5.42 20.02 22.95
CA PRO A 144 5.37 21.21 23.80
C PRO A 144 4.56 21.11 25.11
N LYS A 145 3.63 20.14 25.25
CA LYS A 145 2.91 19.86 26.51
C LYS A 145 2.71 18.36 26.78
N LYS A 146 2.73 17.95 28.06
CA LYS A 146 2.32 16.58 28.49
C LYS A 146 0.95 16.19 27.88
N GLY A 147 0.90 15.01 27.25
CA GLY A 147 -0.33 14.44 26.67
C GLY A 147 -0.75 15.01 25.30
N GLN A 148 0.01 15.95 24.74
CA GLN A 148 -0.05 16.24 23.30
C GLN A 148 1.06 15.39 22.68
N GLY A 149 0.80 14.59 21.65
CA GLY A 149 1.84 13.82 20.96
C GLY A 149 2.37 14.64 19.80
N SER A 150 3.68 14.80 19.66
CA SER A 150 4.31 15.41 18.46
C SER A 150 4.83 14.36 17.47
N GLY A 151 4.78 13.07 17.83
CA GLY A 151 5.13 11.92 17.01
C GLY A 151 3.89 11.09 16.68
N GLY A 152 3.73 10.69 15.42
CA GLY A 152 2.77 9.65 15.04
C GLY A 152 1.29 9.95 15.08
N LEU A 153 0.87 11.17 15.39
CA LEU A 153 -0.55 11.50 15.33
C LEU A 153 -0.96 11.81 13.88
N LEU A 154 -2.16 11.39 13.49
CA LEU A 154 -2.74 11.70 12.18
C LEU A 154 -2.78 13.22 11.98
N GLY A 155 -2.40 13.69 10.79
CA GLY A 155 -2.34 15.12 10.50
C GLY A 155 -1.13 15.88 11.06
N THR A 156 -0.06 15.20 11.52
CA THR A 156 1.18 15.85 11.97
C THR A 156 2.32 15.84 10.96
N ILE A 157 2.62 14.70 10.32
CA ILE A 157 3.69 14.58 9.31
C ILE A 157 3.12 14.56 7.90
N GLY A 158 2.07 13.79 7.71
CA GLY A 158 1.17 13.84 6.55
C GLY A 158 -0.27 13.61 7.00
N MET A 159 -1.18 13.32 6.05
CA MET A 159 -2.62 13.23 6.35
C MET A 159 -2.94 11.97 7.15
N ASP A 160 -2.70 10.80 6.56
CA ASP A 160 -2.99 9.46 7.11
C ASP A 160 -1.70 8.64 7.38
N GLY A 161 -0.57 9.35 7.43
CA GLY A 161 0.79 8.81 7.49
C GLY A 161 1.79 9.74 6.79
N PRO A 162 3.10 9.48 6.89
CA PRO A 162 3.75 8.47 7.74
C PRO A 162 3.78 8.88 9.23
N TRP A 163 4.17 7.94 10.10
CA TRP A 163 4.42 8.19 11.54
C TRP A 163 5.62 9.13 11.78
N ASP A 164 6.64 8.94 10.95
CA ASP A 164 7.97 9.54 11.11
C ASP A 164 8.42 10.35 9.91
N ILE A 165 9.25 11.34 10.21
CA ILE A 165 10.01 12.07 9.20
C ILE A 165 11.10 11.15 8.68
N LYS A 166 11.19 11.05 7.35
CA LYS A 166 12.11 10.15 6.66
C LYS A 166 13.22 10.95 5.99
N LYS A 167 14.41 10.36 5.96
CA LYS A 167 15.64 10.92 5.40
C LYS A 167 16.30 9.89 4.49
N VAL A 168 16.85 10.34 3.36
CA VAL A 168 17.69 9.49 2.49
C VAL A 168 19.15 9.69 2.88
N LEU A 169 19.86 8.62 3.20
CA LEU A 169 21.31 8.66 3.47
C LEU A 169 22.14 8.48 2.20
N GLY A 170 21.60 7.74 1.23
CA GLY A 170 22.21 7.51 -0.07
C GLY A 170 21.67 6.24 -0.70
N THR A 171 22.38 5.74 -1.71
CA THR A 171 22.09 4.45 -2.33
C THR A 171 23.27 3.50 -2.25
N ALA A 172 22.96 2.20 -2.20
CA ALA A 172 23.94 1.13 -2.29
C ALA A 172 23.64 0.25 -3.51
N PRO A 173 24.65 -0.17 -4.29
CA PRO A 173 24.44 -1.04 -5.45
C PRO A 173 24.03 -2.46 -5.00
N VAL A 174 23.23 -3.12 -5.83
CA VAL A 174 22.92 -4.55 -5.71
C VAL A 174 23.55 -5.27 -6.89
N HIS A 175 24.32 -6.32 -6.62
CA HIS A 175 24.96 -7.10 -7.67
C HIS A 175 23.94 -7.94 -8.46
N PRO A 176 24.26 -8.38 -9.69
CA PRO A 176 23.37 -9.26 -10.46
C PRO A 176 23.02 -10.57 -9.73
N ASP A 177 23.88 -10.99 -8.80
CA ASP A 177 23.63 -12.13 -7.93
C ASP A 177 22.73 -11.83 -6.70
N GLY A 178 22.08 -10.66 -6.65
CA GLY A 178 21.21 -10.25 -5.56
C GLY A 178 21.93 -9.84 -4.27
N SER A 179 23.26 -10.00 -4.20
CA SER A 179 24.04 -9.65 -3.02
C SER A 179 24.34 -8.15 -2.94
N ALA A 180 24.53 -7.64 -1.73
CA ALA A 180 24.93 -6.25 -1.49
C ALA A 180 25.82 -6.15 -0.24
N HIS A 181 26.83 -5.27 -0.28
CA HIS A 181 27.69 -4.98 0.87
C HIS A 181 28.02 -3.50 0.89
N PHE A 182 27.59 -2.79 1.95
CA PHE A 182 27.71 -1.34 2.02
C PHE A 182 27.90 -0.83 3.44
N THR A 183 28.39 0.40 3.56
CA THR A 183 28.60 1.07 4.85
C THR A 183 27.38 1.89 5.25
N ILE A 184 27.05 1.90 6.54
CA ILE A 184 26.02 2.76 7.14
C ILE A 184 26.61 3.52 8.34
N PRO A 185 26.00 4.63 8.76
CA PRO A 185 26.33 5.21 10.05
C PRO A 185 26.00 4.28 11.20
N ALA A 186 26.90 4.19 12.17
CA ALA A 186 26.64 3.46 13.40
C ALA A 186 25.59 4.19 14.25
N ASN A 187 24.95 3.45 15.17
CA ASN A 187 23.97 3.98 16.14
C ASN A 187 22.82 4.78 15.50
N THR A 188 22.52 4.49 14.24
CA THR A 188 21.52 5.20 13.44
C THR A 188 20.48 4.18 12.97
N PRO A 189 19.17 4.42 13.20
CA PRO A 189 18.11 3.58 12.66
C PRO A 189 18.11 3.60 11.14
N ILE A 190 18.22 2.43 10.52
CA ILE A 190 18.26 2.23 9.07
C ILE A 190 17.04 1.44 8.62
N PHE A 191 16.42 1.89 7.54
CA PHE A 191 15.50 1.07 6.76
C PHE A 191 15.88 1.11 5.28
N LEU A 192 15.55 0.03 4.56
CA LEU A 192 15.97 -0.18 3.18
C LEU A 192 14.77 -0.22 2.25
N LEU A 193 14.91 0.35 1.06
CA LEU A 193 13.93 0.23 -0.02
C LEU A 193 14.65 -0.31 -1.27
N PRO A 194 14.38 -1.55 -1.71
CA PRO A 194 14.90 -2.06 -2.98
C PRO A 194 14.30 -1.27 -4.14
N LEU A 195 15.14 -0.74 -5.02
CA LEU A 195 14.75 0.12 -6.14
C LEU A 195 14.87 -0.60 -7.49
N ASP A 196 13.91 -0.35 -8.38
CA ASP A 196 14.03 -0.67 -9.80
C ASP A 196 14.94 0.32 -10.57
N ALA A 197 14.97 0.23 -11.90
CA ALA A 197 15.83 1.06 -12.75
C ALA A 197 15.39 2.54 -12.80
N GLU A 198 14.10 2.77 -12.61
CA GLU A 198 13.45 4.08 -12.58
C GLU A 198 13.62 4.76 -11.21
N GLY A 199 13.88 3.98 -10.17
CA GLY A 199 14.06 4.43 -8.79
C GLY A 199 12.80 4.34 -7.94
N GLN A 200 11.83 3.52 -8.34
CA GLN A 200 10.63 3.19 -7.56
C GLN A 200 10.94 2.07 -6.56
N ALA A 201 10.36 2.14 -5.35
CA ALA A 201 10.51 1.04 -4.39
C ALA A 201 9.70 -0.19 -4.83
N LEU A 202 10.36 -1.35 -4.84
CA LEU A 202 9.75 -2.66 -5.08
C LEU A 202 9.16 -3.26 -3.80
N GLN A 203 9.68 -2.88 -2.64
CA GLN A 203 9.20 -3.29 -1.33
C GLN A 203 9.49 -2.21 -0.31
N ILE A 204 8.60 -2.07 0.68
CA ILE A 204 8.73 -1.08 1.75
C ILE A 204 9.09 -1.81 3.04
N MET A 205 10.26 -1.49 3.60
CA MET A 205 10.64 -1.95 4.93
C MET A 205 9.87 -1.12 5.98
N ARG A 206 8.90 -1.75 6.65
CA ARG A 206 8.13 -1.15 7.76
C ARG A 206 8.71 -1.54 9.12
N SER A 207 10.03 -1.46 9.20
CA SER A 207 10.83 -1.75 10.38
C SER A 207 12.16 -1.01 10.23
N TRP A 208 13.06 -1.16 11.19
CA TRP A 208 14.41 -0.61 11.11
C TRP A 208 15.38 -1.51 11.87
N PHE A 209 16.66 -1.35 11.55
CA PHE A 209 17.76 -1.96 12.30
C PHE A 209 18.82 -0.91 12.62
N ILE A 210 19.76 -1.24 13.49
CA ILE A 210 20.91 -0.39 13.85
C ILE A 210 22.17 -1.26 13.74
N GLY A 211 23.26 -0.69 13.26
CA GLY A 211 24.59 -1.27 13.40
C GLY A 211 25.39 -0.53 14.48
N GLN A 212 26.10 -1.26 15.33
CA GLN A 212 27.06 -0.71 16.29
C GLN A 212 28.37 -0.30 15.59
N PRO A 213 29.18 0.59 16.20
CA PRO A 213 30.51 0.93 15.70
C PRO A 213 31.36 -0.28 15.31
N GLY A 214 31.76 -0.36 14.04
CA GLY A 214 32.57 -1.46 13.50
C GLY A 214 31.86 -2.79 13.28
N GLU A 215 30.57 -2.88 13.60
CA GLU A 215 29.78 -4.09 13.43
C GLU A 215 29.54 -4.42 11.94
N ARG A 216 29.37 -5.71 11.66
CA ARG A 216 28.78 -6.18 10.40
C ARG A 216 27.37 -6.73 10.69
N VAL A 217 26.36 -6.00 10.27
CA VAL A 217 24.97 -6.47 10.24
C VAL A 217 24.79 -7.33 9.00
N SER A 218 24.16 -8.50 9.12
CA SER A 218 23.96 -9.40 7.98
C SER A 218 22.53 -9.91 7.88
N CYS A 219 22.03 -10.00 6.64
CA CYS A 219 20.75 -10.63 6.30
C CYS A 219 20.95 -11.69 5.22
N VAL A 220 20.13 -12.75 5.25
CA VAL A 220 20.09 -13.75 4.17
C VAL A 220 19.37 -13.18 2.95
N GLY A 221 18.21 -12.53 3.16
CA GLY A 221 17.42 -11.91 2.10
C GLY A 221 16.39 -10.93 2.62
N CYS A 222 15.41 -10.54 1.79
CA CYS A 222 14.37 -9.61 2.22
C CYS A 222 13.30 -10.32 3.07
N HIS A 223 13.35 -10.13 4.40
CA HIS A 223 12.37 -10.64 5.36
C HIS A 223 12.43 -12.18 5.54
N GLU A 224 13.64 -12.73 5.56
CA GLU A 224 13.91 -14.14 5.88
C GLU A 224 13.33 -14.55 7.25
N SER A 225 13.24 -15.86 7.49
CA SER A 225 12.83 -16.36 8.80
C SER A 225 13.90 -16.08 9.85
N ALA A 226 13.50 -15.65 11.05
CA ALA A 226 14.42 -15.45 12.17
C ALA A 226 15.15 -16.73 12.63
N HIS A 227 14.66 -17.91 12.20
CA HIS A 227 15.27 -19.21 12.48
C HIS A 227 16.12 -19.75 11.32
N GLU A 228 16.22 -18.98 10.23
CA GLU A 228 16.99 -19.38 9.07
C GLU A 228 18.48 -19.09 9.26
N SER A 229 19.32 -20.09 9.00
CA SER A 229 20.77 -19.92 9.02
C SER A 229 21.27 -19.43 7.66
N PRO A 230 22.25 -18.51 7.61
CA PRO A 230 22.87 -18.12 6.35
C PRO A 230 23.47 -19.32 5.62
N LEU A 231 23.30 -19.36 4.29
CA LEU A 231 23.86 -20.42 3.48
C LEU A 231 25.38 -20.20 3.33
N PRO A 232 26.22 -21.24 3.36
CA PRO A 232 27.65 -21.10 3.07
C PRO A 232 27.85 -20.89 1.56
N LYS A 233 27.68 -19.65 1.10
CA LYS A 233 27.73 -19.26 -0.31
C LYS A 233 28.64 -18.04 -0.50
N LEU A 234 29.62 -18.18 -1.39
CA LEU A 234 30.40 -17.04 -1.89
C LEU A 234 29.52 -16.22 -2.84
N THR A 235 29.39 -14.95 -2.53
CA THR A 235 28.67 -13.96 -3.34
C THR A 235 29.62 -12.91 -3.87
N SER A 236 29.19 -12.18 -4.89
CA SER A 236 29.92 -11.03 -5.44
C SER A 236 30.27 -10.04 -4.32
N ALA A 237 29.29 -9.74 -3.46
CA ALA A 237 29.47 -8.81 -2.34
C ALA A 237 30.37 -9.36 -1.21
N SER A 238 30.46 -10.69 -1.03
CA SER A 238 31.26 -11.31 0.05
C SER A 238 32.77 -11.14 -0.13
N THR A 239 33.22 -10.93 -1.36
CA THR A 239 34.63 -10.77 -1.72
C THR A 239 35.06 -9.30 -1.85
N ALA A 240 34.09 -8.39 -1.86
CA ALA A 240 34.32 -6.96 -2.01
C ALA A 240 34.32 -6.24 -0.64
N ALA A 241 35.10 -5.16 -0.56
CA ALA A 241 34.97 -4.21 0.54
C ALA A 241 33.57 -3.57 0.55
N PRO A 242 33.02 -3.18 1.71
CA PRO A 242 31.72 -2.52 1.76
C PRO A 242 31.74 -1.22 0.96
N HIS A 243 30.78 -1.06 0.06
CA HIS A 243 30.63 0.15 -0.75
C HIS A 243 30.17 1.33 0.12
N PRO A 244 30.84 2.50 0.08
CA PRO A 244 30.33 3.73 0.71
C PRO A 244 28.99 4.13 0.10
N LEU A 245 28.07 4.74 0.85
CA LEU A 245 26.82 5.17 0.24
C LEU A 245 27.07 6.21 -0.85
N SER A 246 26.49 5.99 -2.03
CA SER A 246 26.50 6.98 -3.10
C SER A 246 25.59 8.14 -2.68
N GLN A 247 26.13 9.36 -2.70
CA GLN A 247 25.37 10.55 -2.32
C GLN A 247 24.17 10.73 -3.25
N TRP A 248 23.01 10.99 -2.67
CA TRP A 248 21.76 11.18 -3.38
C TRP A 248 21.43 12.67 -3.45
N LEU A 249 21.75 13.31 -4.59
CA LEU A 249 21.60 14.76 -4.81
C LEU A 249 22.33 15.61 -3.74
N GLU A 250 22.54 16.90 -4.01
CA GLU A 250 23.28 17.77 -3.08
C GLU A 250 22.49 17.94 -1.76
N ASP A 251 23.17 17.67 -0.65
CA ASP A 251 22.73 17.66 0.75
C ASP A 251 21.75 16.55 1.24
N VAL A 252 22.21 15.76 2.22
CA VAL A 252 21.41 14.75 2.94
C VAL A 252 20.43 15.44 3.89
N THR A 253 19.27 15.84 3.39
CA THR A 253 18.20 16.51 4.16
C THR A 253 16.99 15.60 4.40
N ASN A 254 16.19 15.95 5.40
CA ASN A 254 14.90 15.30 5.62
C ASN A 254 13.97 15.59 4.44
N PHE A 255 13.15 14.61 4.07
CA PHE A 255 12.20 14.78 2.97
C PHE A 255 11.13 15.81 3.36
N SER A 256 10.90 16.80 2.50
CA SER A 256 9.85 17.81 2.68
C SER A 256 9.08 18.03 1.39
N TYR A 257 7.76 17.90 1.45
CA TYR A 257 6.89 18.18 0.29
C TYR A 257 7.08 19.61 -0.23
N ALA A 258 7.13 20.59 0.67
CA ALA A 258 7.29 21.99 0.31
C ALA A 258 8.61 22.28 -0.41
N SER A 259 9.67 21.50 -0.13
CA SER A 259 10.99 21.71 -0.73
C SER A 259 11.21 20.85 -1.97
N GLU A 260 10.55 19.69 -2.06
CA GLU A 260 10.80 18.71 -3.13
C GLU A 260 9.70 18.61 -4.18
N ILE A 261 8.43 18.67 -3.77
CA ILE A 261 7.28 18.40 -4.64
C ILE A 261 6.60 19.70 -5.07
N GLN A 262 6.41 20.65 -4.15
CA GLN A 262 5.79 21.94 -4.48
C GLN A 262 6.50 22.66 -5.64
N PRO A 263 7.85 22.69 -5.74
CA PRO A 263 8.52 23.33 -6.88
C PRO A 263 8.21 22.68 -8.23
N ILE A 264 7.96 21.36 -8.25
CA ILE A 264 7.54 20.65 -9.47
C ILE A 264 6.15 21.13 -9.88
N LEU A 265 5.23 21.27 -8.92
CA LEU A 265 3.87 21.75 -9.20
C LEU A 265 3.86 23.22 -9.65
N ASP A 266 4.62 24.08 -8.97
CA ASP A 266 4.76 25.50 -9.31
C ASP A 266 5.34 25.70 -10.71
N GLN A 267 6.28 24.84 -11.12
CA GLN A 267 6.88 24.95 -12.44
C GLN A 267 6.04 24.29 -13.54
N LYS A 268 5.43 23.12 -13.29
CA LYS A 268 4.93 22.24 -14.37
C LYS A 268 3.43 22.01 -14.36
N CYS A 269 2.72 22.39 -13.30
CA CYS A 269 1.30 22.08 -13.13
C CYS A 269 0.45 23.35 -12.93
N VAL A 270 0.98 24.37 -12.25
CA VAL A 270 0.20 25.53 -11.82
C VAL A 270 -0.37 26.36 -12.97
N SER A 271 0.24 26.34 -14.15
CA SER A 271 -0.28 27.04 -15.34
C SER A 271 -1.68 26.56 -15.76
N CYS A 272 -2.03 25.32 -15.40
CA CYS A 272 -3.33 24.69 -15.66
C CYS A 272 -4.18 24.56 -14.39
N HIS A 273 -3.54 24.64 -13.21
CA HIS A 273 -4.12 24.40 -11.88
C HIS A 273 -3.85 25.60 -10.96
N ASP A 274 -4.19 26.82 -11.40
CA ASP A 274 -3.98 28.06 -10.64
C ASP A 274 -5.15 28.38 -9.69
N GLY A 275 -6.19 27.54 -9.68
CA GLY A 275 -7.42 27.76 -8.93
C GLY A 275 -8.45 28.61 -9.66
N GLN A 276 -8.24 28.94 -10.95
CA GLN A 276 -9.26 29.51 -11.81
C GLN A 276 -9.99 28.41 -12.59
N PRO A 277 -11.29 28.60 -12.92
CA PRO A 277 -11.99 27.71 -13.84
C PRO A 277 -11.19 27.58 -15.13
N ALA A 278 -11.08 26.36 -15.65
CA ALA A 278 -10.55 26.14 -16.99
C ALA A 278 -11.51 26.79 -17.99
N ASN A 279 -11.33 28.07 -18.30
CA ASN A 279 -12.16 28.87 -19.21
C ASN A 279 -12.10 28.31 -20.65
N GLY A 280 -12.69 27.14 -20.90
CA GLY A 280 -12.56 26.37 -22.14
C GLY A 280 -11.14 25.87 -22.46
N ARG A 281 -10.17 26.03 -21.54
CA ARG A 281 -8.76 25.66 -21.76
C ARG A 281 -8.50 24.15 -21.67
N TYR A 282 -9.31 23.44 -20.90
CA TYR A 282 -9.28 22.00 -20.72
C TYR A 282 -10.71 21.48 -20.61
N SER A 283 -10.99 20.30 -21.15
CA SER A 283 -12.30 19.65 -21.01
C SER A 283 -12.49 19.22 -19.55
N THR A 284 -13.29 19.96 -18.79
CA THR A 284 -13.69 19.64 -17.41
C THR A 284 -14.63 18.43 -17.33
N GLN A 285 -14.91 17.74 -18.43
CA GLN A 285 -15.82 16.58 -18.43
C GLN A 285 -15.17 15.29 -17.91
N ARG A 286 -13.83 15.24 -17.80
CA ARG A 286 -13.13 13.99 -17.48
C ARG A 286 -12.73 13.86 -16.02
N ASP A 287 -12.33 14.94 -15.36
CA ASP A 287 -11.51 14.81 -14.16
C ASP A 287 -12.25 15.18 -12.85
N ASP A 288 -13.40 15.85 -12.91
CA ASP A 288 -14.05 16.42 -11.73
C ASP A 288 -15.56 16.64 -11.86
N TYR A 289 -16.39 15.71 -11.35
CA TYR A 289 -17.82 15.98 -11.11
C TYR A 289 -18.05 17.13 -10.10
N GLU A 290 -17.04 17.42 -9.30
CA GLU A 290 -16.96 18.64 -8.49
C GLU A 290 -16.20 19.68 -9.33
N ASN A 291 -16.87 20.53 -10.12
CA ASN A 291 -16.33 21.65 -10.93
C ASN A 291 -15.49 22.67 -10.13
N ASN A 292 -14.51 22.24 -9.35
CA ASN A 292 -13.79 23.01 -8.36
C ASN A 292 -12.35 23.12 -8.81
N PRO A 293 -11.89 24.31 -9.20
CA PRO A 293 -10.55 24.47 -9.71
C PRO A 293 -9.53 24.16 -8.62
N ILE A 294 -8.71 23.14 -8.86
CA ILE A 294 -7.67 22.67 -7.93
C ILE A 294 -6.53 23.69 -7.91
N PRO A 295 -6.28 24.41 -6.80
CA PRO A 295 -5.23 25.41 -6.77
C PRO A 295 -3.91 24.78 -6.31
N TYR A 296 -2.97 24.60 -7.23
CA TYR A 296 -1.58 24.28 -6.91
C TYR A 296 -0.73 25.52 -6.61
N LEU A 297 -1.24 26.71 -6.93
CA LEU A 297 -0.51 27.97 -6.80
C LEU A 297 -0.20 28.31 -5.35
N GLY A 298 1.09 28.30 -5.02
CA GLY A 298 1.68 29.02 -3.89
C GLY A 298 1.29 28.49 -2.52
N ALA A 299 1.57 27.20 -2.25
CA ALA A 299 1.52 26.54 -0.94
C ALA A 299 0.45 27.08 0.02
N LYS A 300 -0.76 27.35 -0.49
CA LYS A 300 -1.82 28.01 0.28
C LYS A 300 -2.17 27.11 1.48
N PRO A 301 -2.03 27.59 2.72
CA PRO A 301 -2.24 26.73 3.88
C PRO A 301 -3.72 26.34 4.00
N LEU A 302 -3.97 25.10 4.44
CA LEU A 302 -5.29 24.67 4.88
C LEU A 302 -5.71 25.51 6.09
N LYS A 303 -6.97 25.97 6.11
CA LYS A 303 -7.51 26.83 7.19
C LYS A 303 -8.60 26.15 8.02
N ASP A 304 -9.14 25.04 7.52
CA ASP A 304 -10.33 24.36 8.00
C ASP A 304 -10.04 22.90 8.37
N TRP A 305 -8.77 22.53 8.56
CA TRP A 305 -8.39 21.18 8.97
C TRP A 305 -9.09 20.75 10.25
N LYS A 306 -9.82 19.64 10.15
CA LYS A 306 -10.47 18.98 11.28
C LYS A 306 -10.70 17.52 10.94
N VAL A 307 -10.24 16.62 11.79
CA VAL A 307 -10.52 15.18 11.71
C VAL A 307 -10.97 14.68 13.08
N ARG A 308 -11.78 13.63 13.10
CA ARG A 308 -12.40 13.08 14.32
C ARG A 308 -11.78 11.75 14.77
N TYR A 309 -10.80 11.22 14.05
CA TYR A 309 -10.08 10.01 14.44
C TYR A 309 -9.42 10.15 15.81
N ALA A 310 -9.44 9.08 16.60
CA ALA A 310 -8.60 8.90 17.76
C ALA A 310 -7.13 8.97 17.36
N GLY A 311 -6.32 9.56 18.24
CA GLY A 311 -4.91 9.83 17.95
C GLY A 311 -4.65 10.76 16.76
N SER A 312 -5.65 11.55 16.34
CA SER A 312 -5.41 12.70 15.48
C SER A 312 -4.84 13.90 16.23
N ALA A 313 -4.05 14.70 15.52
CA ALA A 313 -3.56 15.96 16.04
C ALA A 313 -4.68 16.97 16.23
N LYS A 314 -4.61 17.73 17.34
CA LYS A 314 -5.56 18.81 17.59
C LYS A 314 -5.42 19.90 16.52
N PRO A 315 -6.50 20.59 16.11
CA PRO A 315 -6.46 21.67 15.13
C PRO A 315 -5.48 22.83 15.47
N THR A 316 -5.09 22.97 16.74
CA THR A 316 -4.11 23.98 17.16
C THR A 316 -2.68 23.71 16.63
N TYR A 317 -2.37 22.47 16.23
CA TYR A 317 -1.05 22.08 15.75
C TYR A 317 -1.03 21.09 14.58
N GLY A 318 -2.08 20.29 14.40
CA GLY A 318 -2.27 19.44 13.22
C GLY A 318 -2.76 20.21 12.00
N GLY A 319 -2.64 19.60 10.82
CA GLY A 319 -3.24 20.13 9.60
C GLY A 319 -2.47 21.27 8.94
N ARG A 320 -1.20 21.48 9.30
CA ARG A 320 -0.34 22.56 8.78
C ARG A 320 0.19 22.26 7.38
N PHE A 321 -0.72 21.89 6.49
CA PHE A 321 -0.45 21.48 5.13
C PHE A 321 -0.88 22.55 4.12
N SER A 322 -0.48 22.39 2.87
CA SER A 322 -1.00 23.19 1.77
C SER A 322 -2.21 22.52 1.09
N GLU A 323 -3.05 23.33 0.44
CA GLU A 323 -4.12 22.86 -0.43
C GLU A 323 -3.57 21.97 -1.55
N SER A 324 -2.45 22.36 -2.16
CA SER A 324 -1.76 21.57 -3.19
C SER A 324 -1.35 20.17 -2.71
N TYR A 325 -0.88 20.07 -1.47
CA TYR A 325 -0.52 18.79 -0.87
C TYR A 325 -1.76 17.91 -0.69
N TYR A 326 -2.82 18.45 -0.11
CA TYR A 326 -4.07 17.70 0.07
C TYR A 326 -4.57 17.16 -1.28
N GLN A 327 -4.63 18.02 -2.29
CA GLN A 327 -5.13 17.69 -3.61
C GLN A 327 -4.33 16.57 -4.27
N LEU A 328 -2.99 16.61 -4.15
CA LEU A 328 -2.11 15.58 -4.69
C LEU A 328 -2.17 14.27 -3.88
N PHE A 329 -2.29 14.38 -2.55
CA PHE A 329 -2.35 13.23 -1.61
C PHE A 329 -3.53 12.30 -1.95
N ARG A 330 -4.69 12.85 -2.32
CA ARG A 330 -5.88 12.07 -2.70
C ARG A 330 -5.67 11.14 -3.90
N LEU A 331 -4.72 11.48 -4.78
CA LEU A 331 -4.41 10.70 -5.99
C LEU A 331 -3.31 9.66 -5.73
N ALA A 332 -2.73 9.64 -4.53
CA ALA A 332 -1.79 8.63 -4.08
C ALA A 332 -2.51 7.46 -3.39
N ARG A 333 -1.83 6.32 -3.31
CA ARG A 333 -2.22 5.18 -2.48
C ARG A 333 -1.04 4.83 -1.61
N GLY A 334 -1.25 4.78 -0.30
CA GLY A 334 -0.26 4.41 0.67
C GLY A 334 -0.93 3.72 1.85
N PRO A 335 -0.18 2.95 2.65
CA PRO A 335 -0.73 2.33 3.84
C PRO A 335 -1.21 3.40 4.82
N GLY A 336 -2.43 3.27 5.34
CA GLY A 336 -2.84 3.99 6.56
C GLY A 336 -1.88 3.70 7.73
N ILE A 337 -1.95 4.55 8.77
CA ILE A 337 -0.97 4.59 9.86
C ILE A 337 -0.74 3.25 10.59
N GLU A 338 -1.77 2.45 10.77
CA GLU A 338 -1.70 1.07 11.29
C GLU A 338 -2.40 0.06 10.36
N SER A 339 -2.30 0.28 9.04
CA SER A 339 -2.78 -0.65 7.99
C SER A 339 -2.25 -2.08 8.16
N ASP A 340 -2.74 -3.03 7.33
CA ASP A 340 -2.40 -4.46 7.34
C ASP A 340 -0.98 -4.76 7.85
N MET A 341 -0.89 -5.29 9.07
CA MET A 341 0.37 -5.50 9.79
C MET A 341 1.15 -6.73 9.28
N GLY A 342 0.59 -7.51 8.36
CA GLY A 342 1.28 -8.62 7.72
C GLY A 342 2.42 -8.18 6.79
N LEU A 343 3.23 -9.13 6.35
CA LEU A 343 4.20 -8.89 5.28
C LEU A 343 3.43 -8.64 3.98
N LEU A 344 3.60 -7.45 3.42
CA LEU A 344 2.94 -7.03 2.18
C LEU A 344 3.57 -7.69 0.96
N THR A 345 2.76 -7.90 -0.08
CA THR A 345 3.31 -8.34 -1.36
C THR A 345 4.24 -7.27 -1.94
N ALA A 346 5.28 -7.67 -2.66
CA ALA A 346 6.13 -6.72 -3.35
C ALA A 346 5.27 -5.82 -4.26
N LYS A 347 5.51 -4.51 -4.19
CA LYS A 347 4.74 -3.46 -4.88
C LYS A 347 3.27 -3.33 -4.45
N GLU A 348 2.89 -3.75 -3.25
CA GLU A 348 1.51 -3.56 -2.74
C GLU A 348 1.08 -2.09 -2.74
N PHE A 349 1.92 -1.19 -2.20
CA PHE A 349 1.70 0.27 -2.17
C PHE A 349 2.73 1.01 -3.04
N SER A 350 2.99 0.50 -4.25
CA SER A 350 3.97 1.10 -5.15
C SER A 350 3.42 2.34 -5.85
N ALA A 351 4.32 3.25 -6.24
CA ALA A 351 3.95 4.48 -6.93
C ALA A 351 3.16 4.23 -8.24
N ASP A 352 3.43 3.16 -8.99
CA ASP A 352 2.71 2.84 -10.23
C ASP A 352 1.29 2.28 -10.03
N SER A 353 0.91 1.96 -8.80
CA SER A 353 -0.47 1.62 -8.42
C SER A 353 -1.32 2.86 -8.10
N THR A 354 -0.73 4.06 -8.14
CA THR A 354 -1.43 5.32 -7.84
C THR A 354 -2.03 5.96 -9.09
N GLU A 355 -3.22 6.56 -8.94
CA GLU A 355 -3.86 7.32 -10.02
C GLU A 355 -2.94 8.43 -10.53
N LEU A 356 -2.25 9.12 -9.62
CA LEU A 356 -1.31 10.20 -9.94
C LEU A 356 -0.25 9.76 -10.95
N VAL A 357 0.48 8.69 -10.66
CA VAL A 357 1.59 8.23 -11.50
C VAL A 357 1.07 7.67 -12.82
N GLN A 358 -0.06 6.94 -12.79
CA GLN A 358 -0.66 6.39 -14.00
C GLN A 358 -1.09 7.49 -14.95
N MET A 359 -1.76 8.52 -14.44
CA MET A 359 -2.19 9.70 -15.20
C MET A 359 -1.00 10.46 -15.80
N LEU A 360 0.04 10.69 -15.01
CA LEU A 360 1.25 11.40 -15.46
C LEU A 360 2.04 10.58 -16.50
N LYS A 361 2.18 9.26 -16.33
CA LYS A 361 2.87 8.37 -17.29
C LYS A 361 2.15 8.33 -18.64
N LYS A 362 0.82 8.47 -18.65
CA LYS A 362 0.00 8.63 -19.87
C LYS A 362 0.16 9.99 -20.56
N GLY A 363 0.91 10.92 -19.97
CA GLY A 363 1.20 12.23 -20.56
C GLY A 363 0.11 13.27 -20.30
N HIS A 364 -0.48 13.28 -19.09
CA HIS A 364 -1.47 14.27 -18.61
C HIS A 364 -1.29 15.67 -19.24
N HIS A 365 -2.16 15.98 -20.20
CA HIS A 365 -2.17 17.23 -20.98
C HIS A 365 -0.83 17.69 -21.58
N GLY A 366 0.10 16.77 -21.86
CA GLY A 366 1.40 17.05 -22.45
C GLY A 366 2.47 17.50 -21.45
N VAL A 367 2.21 17.42 -20.14
CA VAL A 367 3.20 17.68 -19.09
C VAL A 367 4.34 16.67 -19.20
N LYS A 368 5.59 17.17 -19.19
CA LYS A 368 6.81 16.35 -19.23
C LYS A 368 7.60 16.51 -17.94
N LEU A 369 7.79 15.39 -17.26
CA LEU A 369 8.61 15.26 -16.07
C LEU A 369 9.97 14.67 -16.45
N ASP A 370 11.04 15.24 -15.92
CA ASP A 370 12.37 14.68 -16.10
C ASP A 370 12.65 13.57 -15.08
N ARG A 371 13.82 12.95 -15.17
CA ARG A 371 14.19 11.84 -14.28
C ARG A 371 14.22 12.28 -12.81
N SER A 372 14.67 13.50 -12.52
CA SER A 372 14.74 14.00 -11.15
C SER A 372 13.34 14.22 -10.58
N ASP A 373 12.40 14.75 -11.36
CA ASP A 373 11.01 14.92 -10.92
C ASP A 373 10.36 13.59 -10.58
N TRP A 374 10.51 12.61 -11.49
CA TRP A 374 9.97 11.28 -11.30
C TRP A 374 10.50 10.65 -10.01
N GLN A 375 11.81 10.73 -9.78
CA GLN A 375 12.42 10.18 -8.57
C GLN A 375 11.94 10.87 -7.29
N LYS A 376 11.67 12.18 -7.32
CA LYS A 376 11.08 12.91 -6.18
C LYS A 376 9.65 12.48 -5.92
N ILE A 377 8.81 12.34 -6.96
CA ILE A 377 7.42 11.87 -6.83
C ILE A 377 7.36 10.43 -6.33
N TYR A 378 8.18 9.53 -6.90
CA TYR A 378 8.27 8.15 -6.44
C TYR A 378 8.68 8.08 -4.99
N ARG A 379 9.74 8.82 -4.59
CA ARG A 379 10.19 8.87 -3.20
C ARG A 379 9.11 9.39 -2.26
N TRP A 380 8.36 10.42 -2.66
CA TRP A 380 7.26 10.94 -1.85
C TRP A 380 6.22 9.86 -1.56
N ILE A 381 5.84 9.08 -2.57
CA ILE A 381 4.89 7.97 -2.43
C ILE A 381 5.50 6.82 -1.62
N ASP A 382 6.74 6.40 -1.93
CA ASP A 382 7.47 5.34 -1.21
C ASP A 382 7.62 5.67 0.29
N PHE A 383 7.69 6.96 0.63
CA PHE A 383 7.76 7.45 1.99
C PHE A 383 6.40 7.54 2.70
N ASN A 384 5.32 7.11 2.04
CA ASN A 384 3.94 7.23 2.49
C ASN A 384 3.45 8.68 2.56
N THR A 385 3.84 9.50 1.58
CA THR A 385 3.36 10.88 1.35
C THR A 385 3.58 11.89 2.48
N PRO A 386 4.77 12.00 3.11
CA PRO A 386 5.01 13.03 4.12
C PRO A 386 4.90 14.45 3.55
N TYR A 387 4.40 15.39 4.34
CA TYR A 387 4.47 16.83 4.08
C TYR A 387 5.66 17.48 4.79
N HIS A 388 5.72 17.29 6.12
CA HIS A 388 6.73 17.93 6.96
C HIS A 388 8.04 17.15 6.96
N GLY A 389 9.12 17.85 6.64
CA GLY A 389 10.49 17.33 6.81
C GLY A 389 11.15 17.78 8.11
N ASN A 390 10.49 18.61 8.92
CA ASN A 390 11.00 19.01 10.22
C ASN A 390 9.90 18.99 11.28
N ARG A 391 10.23 18.46 12.46
CA ARG A 391 9.27 18.40 13.59
C ARG A 391 8.90 19.80 14.10
N LEU A 392 9.78 20.80 13.94
CA LEU A 392 9.45 22.18 14.29
C LEU A 392 8.37 22.78 13.40
N ASP A 393 8.20 22.33 12.16
CA ASP A 393 7.13 22.83 11.29
C ASP A 393 5.73 22.50 11.86
N VAL A 394 5.63 21.33 12.51
CA VAL A 394 4.41 20.83 13.15
C VAL A 394 4.05 21.65 14.39
N VAL A 395 5.03 21.96 15.24
CA VAL A 395 4.80 22.60 16.56
C VAL A 395 5.14 24.09 16.61
N ARG A 396 5.53 24.69 15.47
CA ARG A 396 5.90 26.11 15.37
C ARG A 396 4.90 27.03 16.09
N GLY A 397 5.41 27.94 16.91
CA GLY A 397 4.59 28.93 17.63
C GLY A 397 3.92 28.41 18.91
N LEU A 398 4.14 27.16 19.31
CA LEU A 398 3.66 26.62 20.58
C LEU A 398 4.73 26.81 21.69
N PRO A 399 4.31 27.08 22.94
CA PRO A 399 5.24 27.17 24.07
C PRO A 399 5.88 25.81 24.33
N VAL A 400 7.21 25.76 24.44
CA VAL A 400 7.97 24.53 24.72
C VAL A 400 8.26 24.43 26.21
N GLU A 401 7.77 23.38 26.87
CA GLU A 401 8.07 23.06 28.28
C GLU A 401 9.58 22.85 28.51
N GLU A 402 10.08 23.20 29.69
CA GLU A 402 11.50 23.16 30.03
C GLU A 402 12.09 21.74 29.94
N GLY A 403 11.37 20.73 30.41
CA GLY A 403 11.80 19.32 30.30
C GLY A 403 11.97 18.85 28.84
N VAL A 404 11.20 19.41 27.91
CA VAL A 404 11.35 19.12 26.47
C VAL A 404 12.61 19.77 25.91
N LYS A 405 12.93 21.01 26.33
CA LYS A 405 14.18 21.69 25.95
C LYS A 405 15.39 20.92 26.44
N MET A 406 15.37 20.45 27.69
CA MET A 406 16.42 19.60 28.25
C MET A 406 16.57 18.28 27.46
N GLY A 407 15.46 17.65 27.10
CA GLY A 407 15.45 16.46 26.25
C GLY A 407 16.08 16.72 24.87
N MET A 408 15.74 17.83 24.22
CA MET A 408 16.32 18.24 22.93
C MET A 408 17.83 18.50 23.05
N GLN A 409 18.26 19.22 24.09
CA GLN A 409 19.67 19.48 24.35
C GLN A 409 20.45 18.19 24.58
N ARG A 410 19.96 17.31 25.46
CA ARG A 410 20.58 16.02 25.73
C ARG A 410 20.68 15.17 24.47
N SER A 411 19.64 15.19 23.64
CA SER A 411 19.62 14.44 22.40
C SER A 411 20.61 14.99 21.36
N ASN A 412 20.82 16.32 21.31
CA ASN A 412 21.87 16.95 20.51
C ASN A 412 23.26 16.62 21.01
N GLU A 413 23.49 16.62 22.33
CA GLU A 413 24.77 16.20 22.93
C GLU A 413 25.11 14.75 22.56
N LEU A 414 24.14 13.83 22.71
CA LEU A 414 24.32 12.43 22.37
C LEU A 414 24.55 12.24 20.87
N ALA A 415 23.83 13.00 20.02
CA ALA A 415 24.05 12.99 18.59
C ALA A 415 25.47 13.46 18.24
N ALA A 416 25.94 14.59 18.78
CA ALA A 416 27.29 15.09 18.52
C ALA A 416 28.40 14.11 18.96
N LYS A 417 28.14 13.28 19.98
CA LYS A 417 29.08 12.27 20.46
C LYS A 417 29.04 10.95 19.68
N HIS A 418 27.87 10.53 19.22
CA HIS A 418 27.65 9.15 18.78
C HIS A 418 27.02 9.02 17.38
N SER A 419 26.70 10.13 16.71
CA SER A 419 26.10 10.15 15.38
C SER A 419 26.77 11.18 14.48
N THR A 420 27.11 10.78 13.26
CA THR A 420 27.72 11.66 12.25
C THR A 420 26.70 12.22 11.25
N TYR A 421 25.43 11.82 11.33
CA TYR A 421 24.42 12.11 10.29
C TYR A 421 23.13 12.75 10.81
N ARG A 422 22.98 12.91 12.13
CA ARG A 422 21.80 13.55 12.71
C ARG A 422 21.96 15.07 12.67
N GLN A 423 20.93 15.77 12.18
CA GLN A 423 20.88 17.22 12.32
C GLN A 423 20.55 17.60 13.77
N PRO A 424 21.15 18.66 14.33
CA PRO A 424 20.74 19.16 15.63
C PRO A 424 19.26 19.54 15.64
N PHE A 425 18.56 19.24 16.74
CA PHE A 425 17.26 19.82 17.01
C PHE A 425 17.32 21.34 16.91
N GLY A 426 16.46 21.92 16.07
CA GLY A 426 16.50 23.35 15.76
C GLY A 426 17.02 23.69 14.37
N ALA A 427 17.76 22.77 13.72
CA ALA A 427 18.15 22.95 12.33
C ALA A 427 16.88 23.02 11.48
N THR A 428 16.68 24.12 10.76
CA THR A 428 15.58 24.23 9.79
C THR A 428 15.94 23.47 8.54
N ASN A 429 14.96 22.82 7.90
CA ASN A 429 15.17 22.38 6.53
C ASN A 429 15.56 23.56 5.65
N PRO A 430 16.27 23.32 4.52
CA PRO A 430 16.45 24.34 3.51
C PRO A 430 15.11 25.01 3.23
N LYS A 431 15.11 26.34 3.15
CA LYS A 431 13.90 27.04 2.71
C LYS A 431 13.53 26.47 1.33
N PRO A 432 12.23 26.29 1.06
CA PRO A 432 11.79 25.97 -0.29
C PRO A 432 12.49 26.93 -1.28
N PRO A 433 12.86 26.46 -2.48
CA PRO A 433 13.39 27.35 -3.49
C PRO A 433 12.44 28.55 -3.66
N GLY A 434 13.01 29.72 -3.96
CA GLY A 434 12.20 30.92 -4.24
C GLY A 434 11.18 30.66 -5.35
N LYS A 435 10.22 31.58 -5.54
CA LYS A 435 9.19 31.46 -6.57
C LYS A 435 9.79 30.94 -7.88
N VAL A 436 9.32 29.77 -8.32
CA VAL A 436 9.68 29.21 -9.62
C VAL A 436 8.66 29.70 -10.63
N ASP A 437 9.14 30.25 -11.75
CA ASP A 437 8.23 30.70 -12.80
C ASP A 437 7.53 29.50 -13.44
N PRO A 438 6.19 29.54 -13.59
CA PRO A 438 5.46 28.49 -14.29
C PRO A 438 5.92 28.37 -15.73
N LEU A 439 6.13 27.14 -16.19
CA LEU A 439 6.26 26.88 -17.61
C LEU A 439 4.95 27.26 -18.31
N PRO A 440 5.02 27.76 -19.55
CA PRO A 440 3.82 27.98 -20.33
C PRO A 440 3.06 26.68 -20.49
N ILE A 441 1.74 26.79 -20.58
CA ILE A 441 0.88 25.68 -20.97
C ILE A 441 1.48 25.04 -22.23
N PRO A 442 1.79 23.72 -22.22
CA PRO A 442 2.27 23.05 -23.41
C PRO A 442 1.30 23.31 -24.57
N ASP A 443 1.80 23.82 -25.70
CA ASP A 443 0.99 24.08 -26.89
C ASP A 443 0.42 22.73 -27.35
N GLN A 444 -0.83 22.44 -26.99
CA GLN A 444 -1.58 21.31 -27.53
C GLN A 444 -2.01 21.62 -28.96
N LYS A 445 -1.09 22.11 -29.80
CA LYS A 445 -1.10 21.76 -31.21
C LYS A 445 -0.75 20.29 -31.31
N ALA A 446 -1.65 19.44 -30.84
CA ALA A 446 -1.96 18.27 -31.64
C ALA A 446 -2.15 18.84 -33.04
N GLU A 447 -1.44 18.28 -34.03
CA GLU A 447 -1.97 18.34 -35.39
C GLU A 447 -3.46 18.09 -35.24
N VAL A 448 -4.26 19.12 -35.52
CA VAL A 448 -5.65 18.91 -35.84
C VAL A 448 -5.56 18.19 -37.18
N VAL A 449 -5.19 16.90 -37.16
CA VAL A 449 -5.61 15.94 -38.15
C VAL A 449 -7.09 16.17 -38.15
N LYS A 450 -7.56 16.93 -39.16
CA LYS A 450 -8.95 17.40 -39.29
C LYS A 450 -9.81 16.30 -38.71
N ARG A 451 -10.32 16.51 -37.49
CA ARG A 451 -11.05 15.49 -36.75
C ARG A 451 -12.26 15.21 -37.60
N LYS A 452 -12.16 14.23 -38.49
CA LYS A 452 -13.27 13.84 -39.35
C LYS A 452 -14.24 13.21 -38.36
N ARG A 453 -15.23 14.01 -37.92
CA ARG A 453 -16.53 13.54 -37.46
C ARG A 453 -17.22 12.83 -38.62
N GLY A 454 -16.59 11.81 -39.16
CA GLY A 454 -17.23 10.84 -40.02
C GLY A 454 -17.73 9.76 -39.09
N MET A 455 -18.93 9.92 -38.54
CA MET A 455 -19.72 8.77 -38.11
C MET A 455 -19.93 7.92 -39.37
N ARG A 456 -19.00 7.02 -39.68
CA ARG A 456 -19.30 5.90 -40.55
C ARG A 456 -20.10 4.92 -39.70
N LYS A 457 -21.29 4.60 -40.19
CA LYS A 457 -22.28 3.75 -39.54
C LYS A 457 -21.61 2.54 -38.88
N PHE A 458 -21.81 2.38 -37.58
CA PHE A 458 -21.63 1.09 -36.93
C PHE A 458 -22.55 0.11 -37.66
N THR A 459 -21.98 -0.80 -38.44
CA THR A 459 -22.68 -1.99 -38.91
C THR A 459 -22.40 -3.11 -37.92
N ALA A 460 -22.77 -2.92 -36.66
CA ALA A 460 -23.13 -4.06 -35.84
C ALA A 460 -24.58 -4.34 -36.21
N GLN A 461 -24.83 -5.41 -36.96
CA GLN A 461 -26.12 -6.08 -36.80
C GLN A 461 -26.17 -6.47 -35.33
N VAL A 462 -26.83 -5.66 -34.49
CA VAL A 462 -27.27 -6.08 -33.17
C VAL A 462 -28.38 -7.09 -33.45
N SER A 463 -28.01 -8.27 -33.94
CA SER A 463 -28.92 -9.39 -33.91
C SER A 463 -29.15 -9.65 -32.44
N GLN A 464 -30.41 -9.62 -32.01
CA GLN A 464 -30.88 -10.32 -30.82
C GLN A 464 -30.52 -11.80 -30.99
N GLN A 465 -29.24 -12.14 -30.82
CA GLN A 465 -28.79 -13.51 -30.83
C GLN A 465 -29.28 -14.13 -29.54
N LYS A 466 -29.96 -15.28 -29.65
CA LYS A 466 -30.35 -16.08 -28.50
C LYS A 466 -29.09 -16.31 -27.66
N ARG A 467 -29.14 -15.95 -26.37
CA ARG A 467 -28.08 -16.22 -25.41
C ARG A 467 -27.70 -17.71 -25.51
N GLN A 468 -26.42 -17.95 -25.79
CA GLN A 468 -25.83 -19.28 -25.73
C GLN A 468 -24.90 -19.29 -24.54
N ASP A 469 -25.04 -20.32 -23.71
CA ASP A 469 -24.26 -20.48 -22.49
C ASP A 469 -23.38 -21.74 -22.60
N MET A 470 -22.16 -21.63 -22.08
CA MET A 470 -21.25 -22.75 -21.84
C MET A 470 -20.88 -22.76 -20.36
N GLN A 471 -20.71 -23.94 -19.78
CA GLN A 471 -20.17 -24.07 -18.43
C GLN A 471 -18.88 -24.90 -18.47
N LEU A 472 -17.85 -24.43 -17.77
CA LEU A 472 -16.62 -25.17 -17.53
C LEU A 472 -16.57 -25.61 -16.08
N ASP A 473 -16.34 -26.90 -15.84
CA ASP A 473 -16.18 -27.47 -14.50
C ASP A 473 -14.75 -27.26 -13.99
N LEU A 474 -14.62 -26.65 -12.82
CA LEU A 474 -13.35 -26.45 -12.12
C LEU A 474 -13.07 -27.56 -11.11
N GLY A 475 -14.03 -28.43 -10.82
CA GLY A 475 -13.99 -29.46 -9.79
C GLY A 475 -14.55 -28.98 -8.44
N ASN A 476 -14.85 -29.94 -7.56
CA ASN A 476 -15.34 -29.69 -6.19
C ASN A 476 -16.59 -28.78 -6.13
N GLY A 477 -17.48 -28.90 -7.13
CA GLY A 477 -18.71 -28.11 -7.20
C GLY A 477 -18.51 -26.65 -7.66
N GLN A 478 -17.30 -26.25 -8.06
CA GLN A 478 -17.02 -24.95 -8.65
C GLN A 478 -17.09 -25.03 -10.18
N SER A 479 -17.69 -24.03 -10.83
CA SER A 479 -17.78 -23.92 -12.28
C SER A 479 -17.73 -22.47 -12.75
N VAL A 480 -17.44 -22.25 -14.03
CA VAL A 480 -17.47 -20.93 -14.69
C VAL A 480 -18.48 -20.97 -15.81
N ASN A 481 -19.43 -20.04 -15.80
CA ASN A 481 -20.38 -19.84 -16.90
C ASN A 481 -19.80 -18.83 -17.90
N LEU A 482 -19.95 -19.13 -19.19
CA LEU A 482 -19.49 -18.30 -20.29
C LEU A 482 -20.64 -18.04 -21.26
N VAL A 483 -20.68 -16.83 -21.80
CA VAL A 483 -21.61 -16.41 -22.85
C VAL A 483 -20.87 -16.26 -24.18
N TYR A 484 -21.58 -16.52 -25.27
CA TYR A 484 -21.02 -16.35 -26.60
C TYR A 484 -20.93 -14.88 -27.02
N VAL A 485 -19.72 -14.45 -27.40
CA VAL A 485 -19.42 -13.12 -27.97
C VAL A 485 -19.21 -13.27 -29.47
N PRO A 486 -20.01 -12.58 -30.32
CA PRO A 486 -19.93 -12.74 -31.77
C PRO A 486 -18.65 -12.14 -32.36
N SER A 487 -18.24 -12.63 -33.53
CA SER A 487 -17.26 -11.94 -34.37
C SER A 487 -17.81 -10.61 -34.88
N GLY A 488 -16.94 -9.69 -35.26
CA GLY A 488 -17.37 -8.37 -35.72
C GLY A 488 -16.24 -7.37 -35.91
N ASN A 489 -16.61 -6.16 -36.30
CA ASN A 489 -15.70 -5.03 -36.47
C ASN A 489 -16.13 -3.89 -35.56
N PHE A 490 -15.16 -3.21 -34.97
CA PHE A 490 -15.40 -2.03 -34.16
C PHE A 490 -14.24 -1.04 -34.24
N THR A 491 -14.52 0.17 -33.78
CA THR A 491 -13.49 1.19 -33.60
C THR A 491 -12.94 1.06 -32.18
N MET A 492 -11.67 0.67 -32.07
CA MET A 492 -10.97 0.55 -30.79
C MET A 492 -10.33 1.89 -30.40
N GLY A 493 -10.36 2.19 -29.10
CA GLY A 493 -9.85 3.43 -28.53
C GLY A 493 -10.90 4.54 -28.45
N SER A 494 -10.46 5.74 -28.12
CA SER A 494 -11.34 6.91 -27.96
C SER A 494 -10.66 8.18 -28.41
N ALA A 495 -11.32 8.95 -29.29
CA ALA A 495 -10.85 10.29 -29.68
C ALA A 495 -10.82 11.26 -28.50
N ASP A 496 -11.71 11.00 -27.53
CA ASP A 496 -11.82 11.75 -26.30
C ASP A 496 -11.32 10.91 -25.11
N GLY A 497 -10.31 10.05 -25.31
CA GLY A 497 -9.63 9.28 -24.26
C GLY A 497 -8.26 9.86 -23.89
N PHE A 498 -7.50 9.16 -23.03
CA PHE A 498 -6.09 9.47 -22.77
C PHE A 498 -5.24 9.26 -24.04
N LEU A 499 -4.00 9.79 -24.06
CA LEU A 499 -3.14 9.69 -25.25
C LEU A 499 -2.89 8.23 -25.68
N ASP A 500 -2.79 7.32 -24.71
CA ASP A 500 -2.61 5.89 -24.95
C ASP A 500 -3.87 5.17 -25.46
N GLU A 501 -5.00 5.87 -25.57
CA GLU A 501 -6.24 5.40 -26.18
C GLU A 501 -6.40 5.91 -27.63
N THR A 502 -5.40 6.64 -28.12
CA THR A 502 -5.35 7.23 -29.46
C THR A 502 -4.17 6.69 -30.28
N PRO A 503 -4.25 6.68 -31.63
CA PRO A 503 -5.43 6.99 -32.43
C PRO A 503 -6.48 5.88 -32.36
N MET A 504 -7.75 6.28 -32.53
CA MET A 504 -8.82 5.34 -32.81
C MET A 504 -8.51 4.59 -34.11
N HIS A 505 -8.71 3.28 -34.11
CA HIS A 505 -8.41 2.43 -35.27
C HIS A 505 -9.42 1.30 -35.41
N GLN A 506 -9.61 0.81 -36.63
CA GLN A 506 -10.49 -0.32 -36.88
C GLN A 506 -9.86 -1.60 -36.35
N GLN A 507 -10.65 -2.40 -35.64
CA GLN A 507 -10.28 -3.74 -35.21
C GLN A 507 -11.33 -4.76 -35.64
N THR A 508 -10.84 -5.94 -36.00
CA THR A 508 -11.66 -7.07 -36.45
C THR A 508 -11.48 -8.24 -35.50
N ILE A 509 -12.57 -8.63 -34.85
CA ILE A 509 -12.69 -9.91 -34.16
C ILE A 509 -13.14 -10.93 -35.21
N ARG A 510 -12.20 -11.77 -35.67
CA ARG A 510 -12.43 -12.67 -36.83
C ARG A 510 -13.39 -13.80 -36.52
N GLU A 511 -13.25 -14.39 -35.34
CA GLU A 511 -14.03 -15.53 -34.88
C GLU A 511 -14.70 -15.16 -33.57
N GLY A 512 -15.94 -15.64 -33.38
CA GLY A 512 -16.60 -15.50 -32.10
C GLY A 512 -15.89 -16.36 -31.05
N PHE A 513 -16.10 -16.02 -29.79
CA PHE A 513 -15.46 -16.69 -28.67
C PHE A 513 -16.43 -16.72 -27.49
N TRP A 514 -16.19 -17.59 -26.54
CA TRP A 514 -16.97 -17.61 -25.29
C TRP A 514 -16.21 -16.84 -24.23
N MET A 515 -16.90 -16.05 -23.42
CA MET A 515 -16.29 -15.26 -22.36
C MET A 515 -17.03 -15.49 -21.05
N ALA A 516 -16.28 -15.63 -19.95
CA ALA A 516 -16.86 -15.75 -18.63
C ALA A 516 -17.78 -14.55 -18.31
N GLU A 517 -18.96 -14.85 -17.76
CA GLU A 517 -19.99 -13.86 -17.47
C GLU A 517 -19.52 -12.76 -16.51
N GLY A 518 -18.65 -13.12 -15.57
CA GLY A 518 -18.01 -12.22 -14.61
C GLY A 518 -16.58 -12.67 -14.32
N GLU A 519 -15.95 -12.03 -13.34
CA GLU A 519 -14.58 -12.30 -12.94
C GLU A 519 -14.42 -13.65 -12.24
N ILE A 520 -13.23 -14.22 -12.30
CA ILE A 520 -12.90 -15.43 -11.56
C ILE A 520 -12.86 -15.11 -10.05
N THR A 521 -13.57 -15.89 -9.24
CA THR A 521 -13.64 -15.69 -7.78
C THR A 521 -12.47 -16.32 -7.03
N ASN A 522 -12.29 -15.95 -5.75
CA ASN A 522 -11.32 -16.57 -4.85
C ASN A 522 -11.51 -18.10 -4.77
N ALA A 523 -12.75 -18.58 -4.61
CA ALA A 523 -13.05 -20.02 -4.55
C ALA A 523 -12.66 -20.76 -5.83
N GLN A 524 -12.91 -20.14 -6.99
CA GLN A 524 -12.55 -20.68 -8.29
C GLN A 524 -11.03 -20.70 -8.48
N MET A 525 -10.34 -19.59 -8.15
CA MET A 525 -8.88 -19.50 -8.23
C MET A 525 -8.18 -20.53 -7.33
N ARG A 526 -8.74 -20.82 -6.15
CA ARG A 526 -8.20 -21.82 -5.22
C ARG A 526 -8.34 -23.27 -5.71
N GLN A 527 -9.16 -23.55 -6.73
CA GLN A 527 -9.15 -24.87 -7.38
C GLN A 527 -7.84 -25.14 -8.13
N PHE A 528 -7.20 -24.08 -8.65
CA PHE A 528 -5.89 -24.15 -9.30
C PHE A 528 -4.75 -23.93 -8.28
N SER A 529 -4.89 -22.91 -7.44
CA SER A 529 -3.85 -22.50 -6.48
C SER A 529 -4.45 -22.43 -5.08
N PRO A 530 -4.45 -23.54 -4.31
CA PRO A 530 -5.02 -23.57 -2.96
C PRO A 530 -4.45 -22.54 -1.97
N SER A 531 -3.24 -22.03 -2.24
CA SER A 531 -2.58 -20.98 -1.45
C SER A 531 -2.89 -19.54 -1.90
N HIS A 532 -3.79 -19.35 -2.87
CA HIS A 532 -4.21 -18.02 -3.31
C HIS A 532 -4.91 -17.28 -2.17
N HIS A 533 -4.54 -16.00 -1.98
CA HIS A 533 -5.05 -15.15 -0.93
C HIS A 533 -5.09 -13.68 -1.41
N SER A 534 -6.29 -13.14 -1.58
CA SER A 534 -6.58 -11.76 -2.02
C SER A 534 -6.35 -10.70 -0.93
N ARG A 535 -6.09 -11.13 0.32
CA ARG A 535 -5.72 -10.29 1.47
C ARG A 535 -6.86 -9.37 1.92
N SER A 536 -6.51 -8.20 2.45
CA SER A 536 -7.44 -7.24 3.02
C SER A 536 -7.13 -5.85 2.47
N GLU A 537 -8.16 -5.02 2.33
CA GLU A 537 -8.03 -3.58 2.06
C GLU A 537 -7.93 -2.76 3.34
N ASP A 538 -7.17 -1.68 3.29
CA ASP A 538 -6.87 -0.83 4.42
C ASP A 538 -8.07 -0.02 4.94
N ARG A 539 -7.93 0.52 6.15
CA ARG A 539 -8.88 1.43 6.80
C ARG A 539 -8.20 2.79 6.98
N GLN A 540 -8.95 3.88 6.77
CA GLN A 540 -8.42 5.24 6.84
C GLN A 540 -8.54 5.82 8.25
N GLY A 541 -7.48 6.50 8.71
CA GLY A 541 -7.39 7.01 10.07
C GLY A 541 -7.42 5.92 11.15
N TYR A 542 -7.17 4.68 10.76
CA TYR A 542 -7.21 3.51 11.63
C TYR A 542 -5.98 3.47 12.54
N GLN A 543 -6.23 3.53 13.84
CA GLN A 543 -5.23 3.46 14.89
C GLN A 543 -5.79 2.59 16.02
N PHE A 544 -5.35 1.33 16.09
CA PHE A 544 -5.86 0.26 16.95
C PHE A 544 -7.30 -0.21 16.63
N GLY A 545 -7.53 -1.52 16.61
CA GLY A 545 -8.88 -2.07 16.42
C GLY A 545 -8.93 -3.42 15.71
N GLN A 546 -9.99 -3.62 14.92
CA GLN A 546 -10.25 -4.84 14.16
C GLN A 546 -9.36 -4.93 12.91
N PRO A 547 -9.12 -6.15 12.38
CA PRO A 547 -8.44 -6.34 11.10
C PRO A 547 -9.00 -5.47 9.96
N CYS A 548 -8.14 -5.19 8.98
CA CYS A 548 -8.49 -4.55 7.70
C CYS A 548 -9.66 -5.29 6.99
N TYR A 549 -10.29 -4.67 5.99
CA TYR A 549 -11.45 -5.25 5.32
C TYR A 549 -11.05 -6.50 4.53
N ASP A 550 -11.61 -7.65 4.89
CA ASP A 550 -11.31 -8.91 4.22
C ASP A 550 -11.89 -8.95 2.80
N VAL A 551 -11.01 -9.07 1.80
CA VAL A 551 -11.35 -9.26 0.39
C VAL A 551 -10.98 -10.66 -0.12
N ASP A 552 -10.66 -11.59 0.79
CA ASP A 552 -10.32 -12.98 0.50
C ASP A 552 -11.50 -13.96 0.61
N LYS A 553 -12.72 -13.46 0.81
CA LYS A 553 -13.93 -14.29 0.84
C LYS A 553 -14.14 -15.03 -0.49
N ASP A 554 -14.63 -16.26 -0.40
CA ASP A 554 -14.76 -17.22 -1.51
C ASP A 554 -15.53 -16.69 -2.72
N GLU A 555 -16.59 -15.93 -2.47
CA GLU A 555 -17.49 -15.36 -3.46
C GLU A 555 -16.94 -14.11 -4.15
N LEU A 556 -15.94 -13.45 -3.58
CA LEU A 556 -15.37 -12.22 -4.13
C LEU A 556 -14.41 -12.51 -5.30
N PRO A 557 -14.23 -11.56 -6.24
CA PRO A 557 -13.25 -11.67 -7.31
C PRO A 557 -11.84 -11.93 -6.77
N ALA A 558 -11.11 -12.83 -7.41
CA ALA A 558 -9.71 -13.08 -7.12
C ALA A 558 -8.86 -11.88 -7.56
N VAL A 559 -8.21 -11.23 -6.61
CA VAL A 559 -7.31 -10.08 -6.82
C VAL A 559 -5.93 -10.35 -6.22
N ARG A 560 -4.99 -9.39 -6.27
CA ARG A 560 -3.60 -9.58 -5.81
C ARG A 560 -2.91 -10.81 -6.42
N LEU A 561 -3.25 -11.09 -7.67
CA LEU A 561 -2.58 -12.04 -8.53
C LEU A 561 -1.92 -11.29 -9.68
N ASN A 562 -0.83 -11.85 -10.17
CA ASN A 562 -0.12 -11.29 -11.31
C ASN A 562 -0.58 -11.96 -12.62
N TRP A 563 -0.19 -11.36 -13.75
CA TRP A 563 -0.57 -11.85 -15.07
C TRP A 563 -0.14 -13.31 -15.31
N ASP A 564 1.03 -13.70 -14.80
CA ASP A 564 1.55 -15.07 -14.94
C ASP A 564 0.66 -16.09 -14.23
N GLN A 565 0.15 -15.76 -13.04
CA GLN A 565 -0.80 -16.60 -12.31
C GLN A 565 -2.14 -16.73 -13.04
N ALA A 566 -2.65 -15.63 -13.62
CA ALA A 566 -3.88 -15.63 -14.41
C ALA A 566 -3.76 -16.51 -15.67
N MET A 567 -2.65 -16.39 -16.40
CA MET A 567 -2.38 -17.24 -17.57
C MET A 567 -2.15 -18.71 -17.19
N ALA A 568 -1.51 -18.98 -16.05
CA ALA A 568 -1.34 -20.34 -15.56
C ALA A 568 -2.68 -20.99 -15.18
N PHE A 569 -3.62 -20.23 -14.59
CA PHE A 569 -4.99 -20.68 -14.38
C PHE A 569 -5.68 -21.07 -15.70
N CYS A 570 -5.56 -20.22 -16.73
CA CYS A 570 -6.12 -20.54 -18.06
C CYS A 570 -5.50 -21.81 -18.67
N LEU A 571 -4.19 -22.00 -18.54
CA LEU A 571 -3.51 -23.20 -19.04
C LEU A 571 -4.02 -24.45 -18.32
N TRP A 572 -4.08 -24.41 -16.99
CA TRP A 572 -4.62 -25.50 -16.18
C TRP A 572 -6.06 -25.85 -16.58
N LEU A 573 -6.92 -24.84 -16.76
CA LEU A 573 -8.30 -25.09 -17.16
C LEU A 573 -8.41 -25.60 -18.60
N SER A 574 -7.48 -25.21 -19.48
CA SER A 574 -7.40 -25.77 -20.84
C SER A 574 -7.11 -27.26 -20.81
N GLU A 575 -6.11 -27.68 -20.04
CA GLU A 575 -5.74 -29.08 -19.86
C GLU A 575 -6.89 -29.89 -19.26
N LYS A 576 -7.60 -29.31 -18.28
CA LYS A 576 -8.71 -29.96 -17.59
C LYS A 576 -9.97 -30.12 -18.47
N SER A 577 -10.30 -29.11 -19.25
CA SER A 577 -11.54 -29.07 -20.04
C SER A 577 -11.39 -29.59 -21.48
N GLY A 578 -10.15 -29.71 -21.98
CA GLY A 578 -9.88 -29.96 -23.39
C GLY A 578 -10.25 -28.79 -24.32
N LYS A 579 -10.55 -27.60 -23.76
CA LYS A 579 -10.86 -26.38 -24.49
C LYS A 579 -9.67 -25.43 -24.49
N LYS A 580 -9.60 -24.52 -25.47
CA LYS A 580 -8.55 -23.51 -25.53
C LYS A 580 -8.92 -22.31 -24.66
N VAL A 581 -8.62 -22.40 -23.37
CA VAL A 581 -8.90 -21.36 -22.37
C VAL A 581 -7.73 -20.37 -22.29
N THR A 582 -8.02 -19.08 -22.28
CA THR A 582 -7.01 -18.02 -22.25
C THR A 582 -7.60 -16.72 -21.67
N LEU A 583 -6.76 -15.73 -21.37
CA LEU A 583 -7.24 -14.38 -21.11
C LEU A 583 -7.69 -13.73 -22.43
N PRO A 584 -8.68 -12.82 -22.43
CA PRO A 584 -9.02 -12.08 -23.63
C PRO A 584 -7.81 -11.27 -24.11
N THR A 585 -7.69 -11.10 -25.43
CA THR A 585 -6.90 -9.97 -25.94
C THR A 585 -7.57 -8.67 -25.55
N GLU A 586 -6.78 -7.60 -25.50
CA GLU A 586 -7.28 -6.25 -25.28
C GLU A 586 -8.43 -5.87 -26.24
N ALA A 587 -8.33 -6.25 -27.52
CA ALA A 587 -9.36 -5.97 -28.51
C ALA A 587 -10.64 -6.80 -28.26
N GLN A 588 -10.50 -8.08 -27.88
CA GLN A 588 -11.64 -8.93 -27.51
C GLN A 588 -12.36 -8.38 -26.27
N TRP A 589 -11.61 -7.91 -25.28
CA TRP A 589 -12.17 -7.31 -24.08
C TRP A 589 -12.95 -6.03 -24.40
N GLU A 590 -12.37 -5.09 -25.16
CA GLU A 590 -13.06 -3.84 -25.50
C GLU A 590 -14.30 -4.08 -26.37
N TRP A 591 -14.22 -5.03 -27.32
CA TRP A 591 -15.36 -5.46 -28.11
C TRP A 591 -16.52 -5.97 -27.23
N ALA A 592 -16.19 -6.88 -26.32
CA ALA A 592 -17.13 -7.47 -25.38
C ALA A 592 -17.74 -6.42 -24.42
N CYS A 593 -16.93 -5.47 -23.96
CA CYS A 593 -17.36 -4.37 -23.09
C CYS A 593 -18.36 -3.44 -23.79
N ARG A 594 -18.04 -3.04 -25.04
CA ARG A 594 -18.84 -2.08 -25.82
C ARG A 594 -20.17 -2.64 -26.30
N THR A 595 -20.28 -3.93 -26.57
CA THR A 595 -21.46 -4.56 -27.21
C THR A 595 -21.91 -3.85 -28.49
N GLY A 596 -20.94 -3.37 -29.28
CA GLY A 596 -21.20 -2.63 -30.52
C GLY A 596 -21.58 -1.15 -30.34
N LYS A 597 -21.50 -0.57 -29.14
CA LYS A 597 -21.73 0.87 -28.92
C LYS A 597 -20.43 1.70 -29.04
N PRO A 598 -20.47 2.91 -29.62
CA PRO A 598 -19.32 3.84 -29.67
C PRO A 598 -19.10 4.62 -28.38
N THR A 599 -20.04 4.56 -27.44
CA THR A 599 -20.03 5.35 -26.21
C THR A 599 -18.97 4.86 -25.21
N PRO A 600 -18.54 5.70 -24.25
CA PRO A 600 -17.61 5.29 -23.20
C PRO A 600 -18.11 4.10 -22.37
N PHE A 601 -19.43 4.02 -22.14
CA PHE A 601 -20.08 2.90 -21.46
C PHE A 601 -21.13 2.25 -22.36
N TRP A 602 -21.41 0.97 -22.16
CA TRP A 602 -22.53 0.33 -22.84
C TRP A 602 -23.88 0.92 -22.40
N PHE A 603 -23.95 1.48 -21.19
CA PHE A 603 -25.16 2.11 -20.64
C PHE A 603 -25.24 3.63 -20.89
N GLY A 604 -24.20 4.27 -21.42
CA GLY A 604 -24.25 5.71 -21.72
C GLY A 604 -22.90 6.40 -21.84
N ASP A 605 -22.87 7.69 -21.50
CA ASP A 605 -21.69 8.54 -21.50
C ASP A 605 -21.11 8.73 -20.08
N HIS A 606 -20.12 9.62 -19.93
CA HIS A 606 -19.46 9.87 -18.66
C HIS A 606 -20.44 10.23 -17.55
N GLY A 607 -21.48 11.02 -17.85
CA GLY A 607 -22.47 11.55 -16.90
C GLY A 607 -23.61 10.61 -16.59
N SER A 608 -23.59 9.40 -17.13
CA SER A 608 -24.62 8.41 -16.88
C SER A 608 -24.52 7.86 -15.46
N ASP A 609 -25.67 7.67 -14.81
CA ASP A 609 -25.74 7.01 -13.52
C ASP A 609 -25.33 5.54 -13.68
N PHE A 610 -24.22 5.16 -13.05
CA PHE A 610 -23.66 3.81 -13.13
C PHE A 610 -24.21 2.87 -12.05
N GLY A 611 -25.00 3.35 -11.08
CA GLY A 611 -25.29 2.62 -9.84
C GLY A 611 -25.96 1.26 -10.03
N MET A 612 -26.77 1.09 -11.09
CA MET A 612 -27.39 -0.19 -11.43
C MET A 612 -26.48 -1.11 -12.27
N TYR A 613 -25.40 -0.59 -12.83
CA TYR A 613 -24.63 -1.21 -13.91
C TYR A 613 -23.20 -1.58 -13.50
N SER A 614 -22.63 -0.97 -12.47
CA SER A 614 -21.24 -1.18 -12.11
C SER A 614 -20.89 -0.72 -10.70
N ASN A 615 -19.98 -1.45 -10.04
CA ASN A 615 -19.34 -1.06 -8.78
C ASN A 615 -18.15 -0.13 -9.06
N LEU A 616 -18.27 1.16 -8.78
CA LEU A 616 -17.25 2.18 -9.04
C LEU A 616 -17.03 3.08 -7.82
N ALA A 617 -16.03 3.96 -7.89
CA ALA A 617 -15.77 4.91 -6.80
C ALA A 617 -16.94 5.88 -6.61
N ASP A 618 -17.75 5.64 -5.58
CA ASP A 618 -18.98 6.36 -5.28
C ASP A 618 -19.07 6.77 -3.79
N ILE A 619 -20.24 7.22 -3.33
CA ILE A 619 -20.42 7.68 -1.95
C ILE A 619 -20.10 6.59 -0.89
N SER A 620 -20.09 5.31 -1.26
CA SER A 620 -19.78 4.21 -0.36
C SER A 620 -18.33 4.23 0.13
N LEU A 621 -17.39 4.83 -0.63
CA LEU A 621 -15.98 4.92 -0.22
C LEU A 621 -15.79 5.73 1.08
N GLN A 622 -16.79 6.50 1.50
CA GLN A 622 -16.79 7.10 2.83
C GLN A 622 -16.76 6.05 3.96
N ASN A 623 -17.12 4.79 3.69
CA ASN A 623 -17.08 3.71 4.67
C ASN A 623 -15.65 3.27 4.99
N TYR A 624 -14.62 3.67 4.22
CA TYR A 624 -13.21 3.50 4.62
C TYR A 624 -12.88 4.26 5.91
N VAL A 625 -13.70 5.26 6.26
CA VAL A 625 -13.52 6.13 7.41
C VAL A 625 -14.09 5.46 8.66
N GLU A 626 -13.20 4.99 9.53
CA GLU A 626 -13.57 4.41 10.82
C GLU A 626 -12.63 4.87 11.93
N ASP A 627 -13.20 5.15 13.10
CA ASP A 627 -12.47 5.58 14.30
C ASP A 627 -12.36 4.46 15.32
N SER A 628 -11.25 4.41 16.05
CA SER A 628 -11.13 3.62 17.28
C SER A 628 -11.70 4.40 18.47
N ALA A 629 -12.98 4.18 18.73
CA ALA A 629 -13.65 4.51 19.98
C ALA A 629 -13.85 6.00 20.35
N LYS A 630 -14.29 6.87 19.43
CA LYS A 630 -14.69 8.28 19.71
C LYS A 630 -13.69 9.02 20.62
N GLY A 631 -12.39 8.85 20.36
CA GLY A 631 -11.31 9.48 21.13
C GLY A 631 -11.08 8.94 22.56
N LYS A 632 -11.61 7.76 22.92
CA LYS A 632 -11.42 7.14 24.25
C LYS A 632 -10.44 5.97 24.28
N TYR A 633 -9.74 5.68 23.17
CA TYR A 633 -8.83 4.53 23.05
C TYR A 633 -9.41 3.23 23.62
N ARG A 634 -10.70 2.96 23.38
CA ARG A 634 -11.25 1.62 23.64
C ARG A 634 -10.84 0.76 22.46
N TYR A 635 -9.65 0.17 22.57
CA TYR A 635 -8.81 -0.46 21.56
C TYR A 635 -9.46 -1.45 20.54
N PHE A 636 -10.78 -1.65 20.53
CA PHE A 636 -11.47 -2.68 19.74
C PHE A 636 -12.89 -2.32 19.25
N GLU A 637 -13.45 -1.15 19.61
CA GLU A 637 -14.73 -0.68 19.07
C GLU A 637 -14.47 0.22 17.85
N LEU A 638 -14.82 -0.28 16.66
CA LEU A 638 -14.88 0.54 15.46
C LEU A 638 -16.13 1.39 15.48
N VAL A 639 -15.94 2.70 15.35
CA VAL A 639 -17.04 3.66 15.29
C VAL A 639 -17.03 4.30 13.92
N LYS A 640 -18.12 4.12 13.19
CA LYS A 640 -18.35 4.86 11.95
C LYS A 640 -18.41 6.35 12.25
N ILE A 641 -17.68 7.14 11.49
CA ILE A 641 -17.78 8.59 11.53
C ILE A 641 -18.94 9.01 10.61
N ASP A 642 -20.03 9.50 11.19
CA ASP A 642 -21.16 10.00 10.41
C ASP A 642 -20.78 11.28 9.65
N ASN A 643 -21.15 11.33 8.36
CA ASN A 643 -20.87 12.43 7.43
C ASN A 643 -19.39 12.85 7.51
N PRO A 644 -18.46 11.98 7.09
CA PRO A 644 -17.05 12.31 7.12
C PRO A 644 -16.76 13.53 6.25
N ASN A 645 -15.89 14.41 6.73
CA ASN A 645 -15.50 15.57 5.97
C ASN A 645 -14.41 15.20 4.94
N ARG A 646 -14.05 16.15 4.07
CA ARG A 646 -13.09 15.94 2.97
C ARG A 646 -11.68 15.48 3.39
N TYR A 647 -11.29 15.69 4.65
CA TYR A 647 -10.02 15.23 5.20
C TYR A 647 -10.08 13.82 5.79
N GLU A 648 -11.29 13.34 6.07
CA GLU A 648 -11.57 11.99 6.56
C GLU A 648 -11.87 11.07 5.36
N ALA A 649 -12.87 11.40 4.53
CA ALA A 649 -13.18 10.69 3.29
C ALA A 649 -12.43 11.34 2.10
N TYR A 650 -11.13 11.10 2.03
CA TYR A 650 -10.25 11.79 1.08
C TYR A 650 -10.12 11.08 -0.28
N VAL A 651 -10.59 9.84 -0.43
CA VAL A 651 -10.52 9.12 -1.70
C VAL A 651 -11.50 9.73 -2.71
N PRO A 652 -11.04 10.13 -3.91
CA PRO A 652 -11.92 10.70 -4.92
C PRO A 652 -13.04 9.74 -5.34
N ALA A 653 -14.29 10.22 -5.32
CA ALA A 653 -15.47 9.42 -5.62
C ALA A 653 -16.61 10.26 -6.22
N VAL A 654 -17.61 9.61 -6.81
CA VAL A 654 -18.86 10.25 -7.25
C VAL A 654 -19.88 10.23 -6.13
N ASN A 655 -19.88 11.29 -5.32
CA ASN A 655 -20.68 11.39 -4.09
C ASN A 655 -22.20 11.48 -4.32
N SER A 656 -22.66 11.68 -5.56
CA SER A 656 -24.09 11.75 -5.92
C SER A 656 -24.71 10.39 -6.24
N ILE A 657 -23.91 9.33 -6.35
CA ILE A 657 -24.36 7.98 -6.73
C ILE A 657 -24.04 7.02 -5.58
N ASN A 658 -24.92 6.04 -5.38
CA ASN A 658 -24.69 4.91 -4.48
C ASN A 658 -25.07 3.62 -5.25
N ASP A 659 -24.07 2.82 -5.59
CA ASP A 659 -24.18 1.55 -6.31
C ASP A 659 -24.42 0.36 -5.36
N GLY A 660 -24.44 0.59 -4.04
CA GLY A 660 -24.67 -0.42 -3.01
C GLY A 660 -23.44 -1.29 -2.68
N GLY A 661 -22.36 -1.16 -3.43
CA GLY A 661 -21.03 -1.72 -3.16
C GLY A 661 -20.22 -0.87 -2.19
N PHE A 662 -19.02 -1.31 -1.80
CA PHE A 662 -18.06 -0.53 -1.00
C PHE A 662 -16.63 -0.92 -1.35
N LEU A 663 -16.38 -2.22 -1.38
CA LEU A 663 -15.21 -2.85 -1.99
C LEU A 663 -15.67 -3.70 -3.17
N ALA A 664 -14.83 -4.61 -3.65
CA ALA A 664 -15.28 -5.66 -4.56
C ALA A 664 -16.52 -6.36 -4.01
N GLN A 665 -17.49 -6.61 -4.89
CA GLN A 665 -18.67 -7.42 -4.64
C GLN A 665 -18.52 -8.75 -5.36
N ALA A 666 -19.28 -9.77 -4.95
CA ALA A 666 -19.36 -11.01 -5.70
C ALA A 666 -19.76 -10.71 -7.15
N PRO A 667 -19.13 -11.33 -8.18
CA PRO A 667 -19.49 -11.04 -9.57
C PRO A 667 -21.00 -11.14 -9.82
N LYS A 668 -21.49 -10.36 -10.78
CA LYS A 668 -22.89 -10.39 -11.25
C LYS A 668 -23.92 -9.84 -10.24
N GLN A 669 -23.55 -8.84 -9.44
CA GLN A 669 -24.54 -8.08 -8.64
C GLN A 669 -25.26 -6.98 -9.44
N TYR A 670 -24.71 -6.56 -10.58
CA TYR A 670 -25.20 -5.45 -11.39
C TYR A 670 -25.87 -5.94 -12.68
N GLU A 671 -26.53 -5.04 -13.42
CA GLU A 671 -27.15 -5.40 -14.70
C GLU A 671 -26.09 -5.76 -15.76
N PRO A 672 -26.28 -6.85 -16.54
CA PRO A 672 -25.36 -7.22 -17.59
C PRO A 672 -25.49 -6.29 -18.80
N ASN A 673 -24.43 -6.22 -19.59
CA ASN A 673 -24.50 -5.60 -20.90
C ASN A 673 -25.38 -6.42 -21.87
N PRO A 674 -25.73 -5.90 -23.07
CA PRO A 674 -26.58 -6.59 -24.04
C PRO A 674 -26.15 -8.00 -24.48
N TRP A 675 -24.92 -8.43 -24.18
CA TRP A 675 -24.42 -9.78 -24.47
C TRP A 675 -24.40 -10.70 -23.24
N GLY A 676 -24.91 -10.25 -22.10
CA GLY A 676 -24.96 -11.06 -20.87
C GLY A 676 -23.67 -11.05 -20.06
N LEU A 677 -22.77 -10.10 -20.32
CA LEU A 677 -21.53 -9.93 -19.55
C LEU A 677 -21.73 -8.88 -18.46
N TYR A 678 -21.28 -9.24 -17.25
CA TYR A 678 -21.38 -8.44 -16.04
C TYR A 678 -20.04 -7.78 -15.72
N ASP A 679 -20.09 -6.71 -14.95
CA ASP A 679 -18.93 -6.06 -14.32
C ASP A 679 -17.86 -5.52 -15.31
N MET A 680 -18.16 -5.45 -16.61
CA MET A 680 -17.22 -5.03 -17.66
C MET A 680 -16.67 -3.59 -17.50
N HIS A 681 -17.24 -2.78 -16.60
CA HIS A 681 -16.80 -1.41 -16.36
C HIS A 681 -16.24 -1.19 -14.96
N GLY A 682 -16.40 -2.12 -14.02
CA GLY A 682 -16.14 -1.86 -12.59
C GLY A 682 -15.96 -3.15 -11.82
N ASN A 683 -16.18 -3.09 -10.50
CA ASN A 683 -15.85 -4.15 -9.55
C ASN A 683 -14.33 -4.37 -9.45
N VAL A 684 -13.70 -5.06 -10.40
CA VAL A 684 -12.24 -5.13 -10.50
C VAL A 684 -11.76 -4.93 -11.93
N ALA A 685 -10.61 -4.28 -12.10
CA ALA A 685 -9.98 -4.21 -13.40
C ALA A 685 -9.41 -5.59 -13.77
N GLU A 686 -9.16 -5.84 -15.05
CA GLU A 686 -8.89 -7.20 -15.54
C GLU A 686 -7.64 -7.31 -16.39
N TRP A 687 -6.83 -8.33 -16.10
CA TRP A 687 -5.72 -8.72 -16.95
C TRP A 687 -6.21 -9.17 -18.35
N THR A 688 -5.56 -8.65 -19.39
CA THR A 688 -5.66 -9.17 -20.75
C THR A 688 -4.35 -9.85 -21.14
N ARG A 689 -4.34 -10.74 -22.13
CA ARG A 689 -3.08 -11.34 -22.61
C ARG A 689 -2.23 -10.41 -23.48
N SER A 690 -2.72 -9.21 -23.81
CA SER A 690 -2.02 -8.28 -24.71
C SER A 690 -0.84 -7.60 -24.04
N THR A 691 0.25 -7.43 -24.80
CA THR A 691 1.35 -6.53 -24.46
C THR A 691 0.89 -5.08 -24.50
N TYR A 692 1.20 -4.30 -23.46
CA TYR A 692 0.87 -2.87 -23.46
C TYR A 692 1.79 -2.10 -24.40
N THR A 693 1.18 -1.49 -25.43
CA THR A 693 1.87 -0.70 -26.47
C THR A 693 1.01 0.47 -26.91
N ASP A 694 1.65 1.52 -27.41
CA ASP A 694 1.00 2.65 -28.06
C ASP A 694 0.30 2.19 -29.35
N TYR A 695 -0.95 2.62 -29.59
CA TYR A 695 -1.71 2.25 -30.79
C TYR A 695 -1.07 2.74 -32.10
N SER A 696 -0.27 3.80 -32.06
CA SER A 696 0.50 4.29 -33.20
C SER A 696 1.70 3.39 -33.53
N ASN A 697 2.16 2.56 -32.59
CA ASN A 697 3.32 1.72 -32.77
C ASN A 697 2.96 0.47 -33.60
N LYS A 698 3.36 0.48 -34.88
CA LYS A 698 3.15 -0.63 -35.81
C LYS A 698 4.09 -1.82 -35.58
N LYS A 699 5.15 -1.69 -34.76
CA LYS A 699 6.02 -2.82 -34.40
C LYS A 699 5.39 -3.58 -33.23
N LYS A 700 4.74 -4.71 -33.55
CA LYS A 700 4.20 -5.63 -32.55
C LYS A 700 5.33 -6.34 -31.80
N ASP A 701 5.18 -6.42 -30.48
CA ASP A 701 5.95 -7.20 -29.50
C ASP A 701 7.47 -6.97 -29.47
N ASP A 702 7.92 -6.03 -28.63
CA ASP A 702 9.28 -6.06 -28.08
C ASP A 702 9.33 -7.16 -27.00
N PRO A 703 10.15 -8.21 -27.14
CA PRO A 703 10.27 -9.28 -26.14
C PRO A 703 10.81 -8.79 -24.78
N ARG A 704 11.38 -7.58 -24.72
CA ARG A 704 11.81 -6.93 -23.47
C ARG A 704 10.68 -6.14 -22.80
N ASN A 705 9.54 -5.95 -23.47
CA ASN A 705 8.40 -5.28 -22.88
C ASN A 705 7.63 -6.26 -21.98
N HIS A 706 7.78 -6.07 -20.67
CA HIS A 706 7.13 -6.89 -19.66
C HIS A 706 5.78 -6.33 -19.20
N LEU A 707 5.33 -5.21 -19.78
CA LEU A 707 4.05 -4.60 -19.44
C LEU A 707 2.89 -5.31 -20.15
N ARG A 708 1.84 -5.57 -19.38
CA ARG A 708 0.60 -6.18 -19.84
C ARG A 708 -0.55 -5.21 -19.69
N THR A 709 -1.47 -5.22 -20.65
CA THR A 709 -2.63 -4.34 -20.62
C THR A 709 -3.66 -4.88 -19.64
N VAL A 710 -4.14 -3.99 -18.78
CA VAL A 710 -5.31 -4.18 -17.92
C VAL A 710 -6.44 -3.28 -18.43
N ARG A 711 -7.68 -3.78 -18.37
CA ARG A 711 -8.89 -3.10 -18.84
C ARG A 711 -9.97 -3.05 -17.75
N GLY A 712 -10.99 -2.23 -17.96
CA GLY A 712 -12.07 -2.01 -16.98
C GLY A 712 -11.68 -1.03 -15.89
N GLY A 713 -12.53 -0.93 -14.88
CA GLY A 713 -12.31 -0.15 -13.67
C GLY A 713 -12.56 -1.02 -12.43
N SER A 714 -12.42 -0.44 -11.25
CA SER A 714 -12.69 -1.11 -9.98
C SER A 714 -13.59 -0.28 -9.07
N TRP A 715 -13.97 -0.86 -7.93
CA TRP A 715 -14.65 -0.15 -6.83
C TRP A 715 -13.95 1.15 -6.40
N ARG A 716 -12.66 1.32 -6.72
CA ARG A 716 -11.85 2.50 -6.36
C ARG A 716 -11.58 3.42 -7.55
N ASP A 717 -12.08 3.12 -8.74
CA ASP A 717 -11.91 3.94 -9.94
C ASP A 717 -13.16 4.77 -10.25
N ARG A 718 -12.95 6.05 -10.55
CA ARG A 718 -14.01 6.96 -11.00
C ARG A 718 -14.39 6.67 -12.47
N PRO A 719 -15.59 7.08 -12.96
CA PRO A 719 -16.08 6.72 -14.31
C PRO A 719 -15.08 6.93 -15.46
N HIS A 720 -14.31 8.02 -15.51
CA HIS A 720 -13.35 8.28 -16.59
C HIS A 720 -12.21 7.22 -16.66
N ARG A 721 -11.98 6.46 -15.59
CA ARG A 721 -11.04 5.33 -15.50
C ARG A 721 -11.69 3.96 -15.72
N ALA A 722 -13.01 3.94 -15.93
CA ALA A 722 -13.83 2.74 -16.09
C ALA A 722 -14.43 2.61 -17.50
N THR A 723 -14.06 3.51 -18.41
CA THR A 723 -14.60 3.51 -19.78
C THR A 723 -14.12 2.28 -20.57
N ALA A 724 -14.87 1.90 -21.60
CA ALA A 724 -14.54 0.76 -22.46
C ALA A 724 -13.15 0.88 -23.12
N SER A 725 -12.65 2.10 -23.35
CA SER A 725 -11.32 2.34 -23.94
C SER A 725 -10.21 2.52 -22.92
N HIS A 726 -10.52 2.69 -21.63
CA HIS A 726 -9.49 2.95 -20.61
C HIS A 726 -8.53 1.76 -20.51
N ARG A 727 -7.24 2.09 -20.34
CA ARG A 727 -6.14 1.11 -20.32
C ARG A 727 -5.25 1.36 -19.12
N LEU A 728 -4.82 0.31 -18.45
CA LEU A 728 -3.77 0.35 -17.45
C LEU A 728 -2.61 -0.55 -17.88
N ALA A 729 -1.42 -0.28 -17.36
CA ALA A 729 -0.21 -1.00 -17.72
C ALA A 729 0.56 -1.37 -16.47
N TYR A 730 0.80 -2.66 -16.28
CA TYR A 730 1.59 -3.17 -15.16
C TYR A 730 2.55 -4.26 -15.63
N PRO A 731 3.73 -4.41 -14.98
CA PRO A 731 4.62 -5.54 -15.19
C PRO A 731 3.89 -6.87 -14.91
N ARG A 732 4.15 -7.89 -15.74
CA ARG A 732 3.49 -9.21 -15.64
C ARG A 732 3.62 -9.92 -14.28
N TYR A 733 4.63 -9.56 -13.47
CA TYR A 733 4.90 -10.17 -12.17
C TYR A 733 4.25 -9.41 -11.00
N GLN A 734 3.79 -8.17 -11.21
CA GLN A 734 3.21 -7.34 -10.16
C GLN A 734 1.83 -7.85 -9.78
N LYS A 735 1.55 -7.88 -8.48
CA LYS A 735 0.23 -8.18 -7.91
C LYS A 735 -0.44 -6.86 -7.57
N ILE A 736 -1.66 -6.65 -8.04
CA ILE A 736 -2.38 -5.38 -7.86
C ILE A 736 -3.64 -5.63 -7.05
N TYR A 737 -3.90 -4.74 -6.09
CA TYR A 737 -4.97 -4.87 -5.10
C TYR A 737 -6.37 -4.96 -5.70
N ASN A 738 -6.61 -4.30 -6.84
CA ASN A 738 -7.90 -4.20 -7.52
C ASN A 738 -7.90 -4.75 -8.97
N VAL A 739 -6.95 -5.65 -9.29
CA VAL A 739 -6.90 -6.30 -10.61
C VAL A 739 -7.13 -7.80 -10.45
N GLY A 740 -8.22 -8.27 -11.06
CA GLY A 740 -8.53 -9.67 -11.25
C GLY A 740 -8.40 -10.08 -12.73
N PHE A 741 -9.22 -11.02 -13.15
CA PHE A 741 -9.28 -11.45 -14.55
C PHE A 741 -10.57 -12.23 -14.85
N ARG A 742 -10.90 -12.30 -16.14
CA ARG A 742 -11.87 -13.25 -16.68
C ARG A 742 -11.26 -14.05 -17.82
N ILE A 743 -11.85 -15.20 -18.13
CA ILE A 743 -11.35 -16.11 -19.16
C ILE A 743 -12.20 -16.07 -20.42
N ILE A 744 -11.61 -16.48 -21.53
CA ILE A 744 -12.31 -16.82 -22.77
C ILE A 744 -11.99 -18.24 -23.22
N VAL A 745 -12.89 -18.83 -24.02
CA VAL A 745 -12.65 -20.02 -24.83
C VAL A 745 -12.66 -19.62 -26.29
N GLU A 746 -11.53 -19.82 -26.97
CA GLU A 746 -11.43 -19.65 -28.41
C GLU A 746 -12.08 -20.85 -29.14
N GLN A 747 -12.65 -20.58 -30.32
CA GLN A 747 -13.21 -21.61 -31.18
C GLN A 747 -12.13 -22.44 -31.90
#